data_AF-A0A8I0BAH9-F1
#
_entry.id   AF-A0A8I0BAH9-F1
#
_cell.length_a   1.000
_cell.length_b   1.000
_cell.length_c   1.000
_cell.angle_alpha   90.00
_cell.angle_beta   90.00
_cell.angle_gamma   90.00
#
_symmetry.space_group_name_H-M   'P 1'
#
loop_
_entity.id
_entity.type
_entity.pdbx_description
1 polymer ?
#
loop_
_entity_poly.entity_id
_entity_poly.type
_entity_poly.pdbx_seq_one_letter_code
_entity_poly.pdbx_strand_id
1 'polypeptide(L)'
;MQTFSFKPWAATLLLALATGGIGLQAQSVIFPQAQQPGVAVLTGQDGHYILSNDLFRATFLHQGSSLTFGGCPELDLEAGTELFAVRLGDGSKTVKASEMKLVGEVRQLTYAADAAAVKGAKRFAGRALEADFTYGDLALTWRAVLRDGSHYLRTELVLTAKKDVKMHSILPMTYRVNVQQAGSAPRIVGNTRGAVLASDKIFAGLETPTGINTAGEGDDMSAFVHNAWTMESFAWHPAEETPQAIRKLGYTTDQIVGTRGYLSFKKGKQTVTFQYQSGNHRLNIVGVDVCRLDGTVAASDYHYGYTGSAKSRNVYTLDIPEQGIYLVRYFMEVKTETIHSSGTITYSGKVGVPVVVRDLAPGSAPKAGAPAHVVLPHSPSTQRSLSTHTLDEGDVATDTWTPSTWKLAAAVPSRINELGWTSAHVYNYEQPLTLNSRGALHVEFTYKSGNNRLDLCGVDLIDEAGNAVTYDYHNGYTGHAKDKNLYTLAVPYAGAYTLRCFVTNAHEALTSSGDIRLNLVLRDTLHLPAATTTPILGTWSRNTTLAAGRSWEVSAVVGLIAPGQARRSFLAYNERERAVPWRAMPAYISWYELNIDRNNDPNYTGNMHDTQCNEVVRQWKKQLFDRYGEHINSFVWDDGWDHYGTWTFNPNFPNGFKESDRLAREMGSGIGAWLGPVGGYGQSGNYRRQYWAGKGGMQLSNPAYYKVFTDAIVDLCKNRGYDFRFFKFDGISAQFSAVGPDPGTVGEENAEGIISAERMVRRDVKEDIFFNTTVGTWASPFWFNVTDAVWRQEGDFGKIGVGDDREQWITYRDRLVYQNFVQNSPLCPINTLMTHGFILSKHGQVSKTMNYPGILRELRCAFACGSGMVELYNDYELMNSINGGRLWADLAECLRWQRANAEVLPDIHWVGGSPWDGSKANVYGWASWNGKKATFTLRNPANSPQTYKTTLRAALEIPTYLRGAVTLNKAFANQPALKGLNEGTPIDIDAELTLTLPAHTVYIYDGTDATSPTGIADTPAAGTPRNAYHDLAGRRLAAPPASGVYLHNGQKQVR
;
A
#
# COMPACT_ATOMS: atom_id res chain seq x y z
N MET A 1 0.05 56.92 54.64
CA MET A 1 0.17 57.00 56.11
C MET A 1 0.66 55.64 56.59
N GLN A 2 1.76 55.65 57.34
CA GLN A 2 2.20 54.62 58.29
C GLN A 2 2.51 53.19 57.82
N THR A 3 3.81 52.93 57.88
CA THR A 3 4.53 51.71 58.28
C THR A 3 3.94 50.97 59.49
N PHE A 4 4.15 49.64 59.57
CA PHE A 4 4.81 48.86 60.67
C PHE A 4 4.76 47.35 60.29
N SER A 5 5.89 46.67 60.00
CA SER A 5 6.85 45.95 60.90
C SER A 5 6.22 44.73 61.60
N PHE A 6 6.73 43.48 61.50
CA PHE A 6 8.05 42.98 61.93
C PHE A 6 8.48 41.65 61.23
N LYS A 7 9.80 41.44 61.15
CA LYS A 7 10.58 40.20 60.79
C LYS A 7 10.68 39.21 62.00
N PRO A 8 11.37 38.04 61.95
CA PRO A 8 11.92 37.21 60.84
C PRO A 8 11.58 35.71 60.95
N TRP A 9 11.95 34.87 59.97
CA TRP A 9 12.65 33.56 60.11
C TRP A 9 13.11 33.07 58.73
N ALA A 10 14.27 32.42 58.69
CA ALA A 10 15.02 32.11 57.48
C ALA A 10 14.41 30.94 56.68
N ALA A 11 14.32 31.11 55.35
CA ALA A 11 14.31 30.02 54.40
C ALA A 11 14.92 30.51 53.07
N THR A 12 15.98 29.86 52.66
CA THR A 12 16.71 30.02 51.40
C THR A 12 15.77 29.75 50.22
N LEU A 13 15.51 30.76 49.38
CA LEU A 13 14.84 30.56 48.08
C LEU A 13 15.82 30.90 46.96
N LEU A 14 16.33 29.84 46.32
CA LEU A 14 16.98 29.90 45.01
C LEU A 14 15.91 30.24 43.97
N LEU A 15 16.00 31.43 43.39
CA LEU A 15 15.20 31.85 42.25
C LEU A 15 15.77 31.18 40.99
N ALA A 16 15.18 30.05 40.59
CA ALA A 16 15.47 29.42 39.30
C ALA A 16 14.75 30.20 38.19
N LEU A 17 15.51 30.96 37.40
CA LEU A 17 15.06 31.46 36.10
C LEU A 17 14.87 30.26 35.16
N ALA A 18 13.62 29.85 34.98
CA ALA A 18 13.23 28.83 34.01
C ALA A 18 13.31 29.40 32.58
N THR A 19 14.49 29.31 31.96
CA THR A 19 14.62 29.42 30.50
C THR A 19 14.13 28.11 29.89
N GLY A 20 12.89 28.10 29.41
CA GLY A 20 12.33 27.00 28.62
C GLY A 20 13.08 26.83 27.30
N GLY A 21 14.03 25.92 27.27
CA GLY A 21 14.61 25.40 26.04
C GLY A 21 13.66 24.39 25.42
N ILE A 22 13.29 24.59 24.16
CA ILE A 22 12.59 23.59 23.35
C ILE A 22 13.61 22.48 23.05
N GLY A 23 13.65 21.45 23.90
CA GLY A 23 14.33 20.19 23.58
C GLY A 23 13.54 19.48 22.48
N LEU A 24 14.20 19.18 21.35
CA LEU A 24 13.64 18.30 20.32
C LEU A 24 13.32 16.94 20.95
N GLN A 25 12.10 16.47 20.70
CA GLN A 25 11.52 15.32 21.38
C GLN A 25 12.22 13.99 21.03
N ALA A 26 12.13 13.06 21.98
CA ALA A 26 12.27 11.62 21.77
C ALA A 26 11.43 11.14 20.57
N GLN A 27 11.66 9.91 20.11
CA GLN A 27 10.92 9.30 19.00
C GLN A 27 9.41 9.57 19.12
N SER A 28 8.80 10.17 18.08
CA SER A 28 7.40 10.64 18.14
C SER A 28 6.37 9.51 18.20
N VAL A 29 6.71 8.33 17.67
CA VAL A 29 5.92 7.09 17.79
C VAL A 29 6.74 6.05 18.54
N ILE A 30 6.38 5.79 19.79
CA ILE A 30 7.11 4.88 20.67
C ILE A 30 6.56 3.45 20.54
N PHE A 31 7.42 2.44 20.73
CA PHE A 31 6.99 1.05 20.79
C PHE A 31 5.97 0.86 21.93
N PRO A 32 4.73 0.38 21.65
CA PRO A 32 3.62 0.48 22.59
C PRO A 32 3.60 -0.67 23.61
N GLN A 33 4.68 -0.79 24.39
CA GLN A 33 4.80 -1.70 25.54
C GLN A 33 5.38 -0.99 26.77
N ALA A 34 5.10 -1.55 27.94
CA ALA A 34 5.69 -1.06 29.19
C ALA A 34 7.22 -1.27 29.22
N GLN A 35 7.70 -2.44 28.78
CA GLN A 35 9.12 -2.71 28.65
C GLN A 35 9.64 -2.14 27.33
N GLN A 36 10.64 -1.29 27.41
CA GLN A 36 11.29 -0.68 26.25
C GLN A 36 12.58 -1.42 25.87
N PRO A 37 13.08 -1.27 24.62
CA PRO A 37 14.22 -2.07 24.13
C PRO A 37 15.56 -1.76 24.79
N GLY A 38 15.74 -0.56 25.34
CA GLY A 38 17.00 -0.18 25.97
C GLY A 38 18.19 -0.10 25.01
N VAL A 39 19.40 -0.29 25.53
CA VAL A 39 20.67 -0.09 24.80
C VAL A 39 21.08 -1.36 24.03
N ALA A 40 21.58 -1.18 22.81
CA ALA A 40 22.10 -2.28 22.00
C ALA A 40 23.48 -2.73 22.48
N VAL A 41 23.64 -4.04 22.66
CA VAL A 41 24.88 -4.71 23.09
C VAL A 41 25.29 -5.73 22.03
N LEU A 42 26.58 -5.80 21.75
CA LEU A 42 27.18 -6.83 20.92
C LEU A 42 28.32 -7.47 21.71
N THR A 43 28.27 -8.78 21.85
CA THR A 43 29.34 -9.59 22.43
C THR A 43 29.77 -10.63 21.41
N GLY A 44 31.07 -10.91 21.34
CA GLY A 44 31.62 -11.91 20.45
C GLY A 44 32.78 -12.63 21.12
N GLN A 45 32.66 -13.96 21.24
CA GLN A 45 33.69 -14.82 21.81
C GLN A 45 33.71 -16.17 21.06
N ASP A 46 34.91 -16.67 20.73
CA ASP A 46 35.13 -18.00 20.14
C ASP A 46 34.27 -18.30 18.89
N GLY A 47 33.99 -17.28 18.06
CA GLY A 47 33.16 -17.41 16.86
C GLY A 47 31.65 -17.37 17.12
N HIS A 48 31.22 -17.19 18.37
CA HIS A 48 29.83 -16.96 18.75
C HIS A 48 29.59 -15.47 18.98
N TYR A 49 28.64 -14.89 18.26
CA TYR A 49 28.27 -13.48 18.39
C TYR A 49 26.82 -13.34 18.84
N ILE A 50 26.56 -12.42 19.77
CA ILE A 50 25.24 -12.12 20.30
C ILE A 50 25.01 -10.62 20.19
N LEU A 51 24.01 -10.24 19.39
CA LEU A 51 23.51 -8.89 19.24
C LEU A 51 22.17 -8.79 19.98
N SER A 52 22.10 -8.00 21.05
CA SER A 52 20.97 -8.02 21.97
C SER A 52 20.63 -6.66 22.55
N ASN A 53 19.44 -6.56 23.13
CA ASN A 53 19.01 -5.49 24.00
C ASN A 53 18.07 -6.06 25.08
N ASP A 54 17.26 -5.22 25.74
CA ASP A 54 16.40 -5.66 26.84
C ASP A 54 15.19 -6.50 26.37
N LEU A 55 14.89 -6.54 25.07
CA LEU A 55 13.74 -7.28 24.51
C LEU A 55 14.13 -8.59 23.82
N PHE A 56 15.27 -8.67 23.14
CA PHE A 56 15.64 -9.85 22.38
C PHE A 56 17.15 -10.03 22.21
N ARG A 57 17.55 -11.26 21.86
CA ARG A 57 18.94 -11.59 21.49
C ARG A 57 18.99 -12.36 20.17
N ALA A 58 19.68 -11.80 19.19
CA ALA A 58 19.99 -12.46 17.93
C ALA A 58 21.41 -13.04 17.99
N THR A 59 21.57 -14.30 17.62
CA THR A 59 22.88 -14.97 17.67
C THR A 59 23.40 -15.29 16.28
N PHE A 60 24.72 -15.32 16.12
CA PHE A 60 25.40 -15.64 14.86
C PHE A 60 26.61 -16.53 15.14
N LEU A 61 26.83 -17.52 14.29
CA LEU A 61 27.85 -18.55 14.48
C LEU A 61 28.85 -18.53 13.32
N HIS A 62 30.11 -18.27 13.63
CA HIS A 62 31.23 -18.34 12.71
C HIS A 62 32.00 -19.64 12.93
N GLN A 63 31.93 -20.56 11.96
CA GLN A 63 32.61 -21.85 12.00
C GLN A 63 33.33 -22.10 10.68
N GLY A 64 34.65 -22.26 10.74
CA GLY A 64 35.48 -22.43 9.54
C GLY A 64 35.40 -21.21 8.63
N SER A 65 34.86 -21.38 7.43
CA SER A 65 34.64 -20.31 6.45
C SER A 65 33.19 -19.85 6.36
N SER A 66 32.30 -20.32 7.24
CA SER A 66 30.87 -20.05 7.20
C SER A 66 30.43 -19.19 8.38
N LEU A 67 29.56 -18.21 8.11
CA LEU A 67 28.85 -17.42 9.11
C LEU A 67 27.35 -17.66 8.91
N THR A 68 26.66 -18.10 9.96
CA THR A 68 25.22 -18.45 9.90
C THR A 68 24.42 -17.75 11.00
N PHE A 69 23.10 -17.65 10.79
CA PHE A 69 22.20 -17.15 11.82
C PHE A 69 21.97 -18.24 12.88
N GLY A 70 22.24 -17.93 14.14
CA GLY A 70 22.10 -18.82 15.29
C GLY A 70 20.72 -18.77 15.96
N GLY A 71 19.77 -18.00 15.41
CA GLY A 71 18.41 -17.88 15.94
C GLY A 71 18.20 -16.64 16.82
N CYS A 72 16.92 -16.36 17.09
CA CYS A 72 16.47 -15.30 17.99
C CYS A 72 15.23 -15.79 18.76
N PRO A 73 15.40 -16.42 19.94
CA PRO A 73 14.31 -17.06 20.67
C PRO A 73 13.14 -16.13 21.01
N GLU A 74 13.39 -14.86 21.33
CA GLU A 74 12.34 -13.91 21.70
C GLU A 74 11.46 -13.50 20.50
N LEU A 75 11.99 -13.63 19.27
CA LEU A 75 11.26 -13.47 18.01
C LEU A 75 10.72 -14.81 17.47
N ASP A 76 10.94 -15.91 18.18
CA ASP A 76 10.70 -17.30 17.75
C ASP A 76 11.35 -17.64 16.40
N LEU A 77 12.54 -17.07 16.13
CA LEU A 77 13.30 -17.38 14.92
C LEU A 77 14.28 -18.52 15.19
N GLU A 78 14.21 -19.56 14.38
CA GLU A 78 15.08 -20.72 14.47
C GLU A 78 16.50 -20.43 13.98
N ALA A 79 17.45 -21.22 14.47
CA ALA A 79 18.83 -21.24 14.02
C ALA A 79 18.99 -21.93 12.65
N GLY A 80 20.14 -21.69 12.01
CA GLY A 80 20.57 -22.45 10.83
C GLY A 80 20.02 -21.93 9.50
N THR A 81 19.48 -20.71 9.46
CA THR A 81 19.14 -20.07 8.20
C THR A 81 20.37 -19.38 7.58
N GLU A 82 20.34 -19.26 6.24
CA GLU A 82 21.33 -18.48 5.50
C GLU A 82 21.25 -17.00 5.91
N LEU A 83 22.36 -16.28 5.78
CA LEU A 83 22.36 -14.82 5.97
C LEU A 83 21.70 -14.10 4.79
N PHE A 84 21.91 -14.64 3.59
CA PHE A 84 21.32 -14.18 2.33
C PHE A 84 21.54 -15.23 1.23
N ALA A 85 20.87 -15.05 0.09
CA ALA A 85 21.17 -15.76 -1.16
C ALA A 85 21.07 -14.84 -2.38
N VAL A 86 21.82 -15.15 -3.43
CA VAL A 86 21.81 -14.41 -4.71
C VAL A 86 21.45 -15.36 -5.84
N ARG A 87 20.54 -14.95 -6.73
CA ARG A 87 20.22 -15.66 -7.97
C ARG A 87 20.82 -14.93 -9.18
N LEU A 88 21.53 -15.67 -10.02
CA LEU A 88 22.28 -15.13 -11.17
C LEU A 88 21.68 -15.59 -12.50
N GLY A 89 22.00 -14.85 -13.57
CA GLY A 89 21.62 -15.21 -14.93
C GLY A 89 20.11 -15.25 -15.13
N ASP A 90 19.60 -16.40 -15.55
CA ASP A 90 18.17 -16.67 -15.75
C ASP A 90 17.44 -17.13 -14.47
N GLY A 91 18.14 -17.16 -13.33
CA GLY A 91 17.60 -17.61 -12.05
C GLY A 91 17.84 -19.09 -11.76
N SER A 92 18.38 -19.88 -12.69
CA SER A 92 18.69 -21.30 -12.46
C SER A 92 19.78 -21.52 -11.40
N LYS A 93 20.66 -20.53 -11.21
CA LYS A 93 21.78 -20.58 -10.26
C LYS A 93 21.49 -19.73 -9.03
N THR A 94 21.30 -20.38 -7.90
CA THR A 94 21.25 -19.75 -6.57
C THR A 94 22.59 -19.97 -5.86
N VAL A 95 23.16 -18.92 -5.30
CA VAL A 95 24.38 -18.94 -4.49
C VAL A 95 24.03 -18.43 -3.10
N LYS A 96 24.16 -19.29 -2.10
CA LYS A 96 23.90 -18.99 -0.69
C LYS A 96 25.12 -18.34 -0.03
N ALA A 97 24.92 -17.60 1.05
CA ALA A 97 26.02 -17.01 1.82
C ALA A 97 27.05 -18.07 2.25
N SER A 98 26.59 -19.25 2.68
CA SER A 98 27.43 -20.39 3.05
C SER A 98 28.28 -20.97 1.91
N GLU A 99 27.92 -20.71 0.65
CA GLU A 99 28.65 -21.15 -0.56
C GLU A 99 29.63 -20.08 -1.06
N MET A 100 29.59 -18.88 -0.48
CA MET A 100 30.52 -17.79 -0.81
C MET A 100 31.77 -17.85 0.06
N LYS A 101 32.87 -17.30 -0.45
CA LYS A 101 34.10 -17.17 0.33
C LYS A 101 33.98 -15.98 1.28
N LEU A 102 33.93 -16.24 2.59
CA LEU A 102 34.12 -15.24 3.63
C LEU A 102 35.54 -14.64 3.53
N VAL A 103 35.64 -13.32 3.53
CA VAL A 103 36.88 -12.56 3.36
C VAL A 103 37.19 -11.78 4.62
N GLY A 104 38.39 -12.01 5.17
CA GLY A 104 38.83 -11.35 6.40
C GLY A 104 38.09 -11.86 7.63
N GLU A 105 38.14 -11.06 8.70
CA GLU A 105 37.48 -11.36 9.96
C GLU A 105 36.05 -10.82 10.00
N VAL A 106 35.20 -11.46 10.80
CA VAL A 106 33.88 -10.93 11.17
C VAL A 106 34.09 -9.76 12.14
N ARG A 107 33.56 -8.59 11.80
CA ARG A 107 33.84 -7.33 12.50
C ARG A 107 32.67 -6.93 13.41
N GLN A 108 33.00 -6.53 14.64
CA GLN A 108 32.05 -5.93 15.58
C GLN A 108 32.14 -4.42 15.49
N LEU A 109 31.07 -3.77 15.05
CA LEU A 109 31.00 -2.33 14.83
C LEU A 109 30.22 -1.65 15.95
N THR A 110 30.66 -0.45 16.30
CA THR A 110 29.93 0.48 17.15
C THR A 110 29.48 1.65 16.30
N TYR A 111 28.17 1.88 16.25
CA TYR A 111 27.62 3.05 15.57
C TYR A 111 27.47 4.19 16.55
N ALA A 112 28.12 5.31 16.24
CA ALA A 112 27.89 6.56 16.93
C ALA A 112 26.48 7.09 16.61
N ALA A 113 25.87 7.73 17.61
CA ALA A 113 24.70 8.56 17.40
C ALA A 113 25.10 9.82 16.64
N ASP A 114 24.31 10.19 15.64
CA ASP A 114 24.41 11.48 14.96
C ASP A 114 23.12 12.28 15.22
N ALA A 115 23.15 13.14 16.24
CA ALA A 115 22.03 14.01 16.61
C ALA A 115 21.58 14.93 15.46
N ALA A 116 22.42 15.09 14.44
CA ALA A 116 22.22 15.98 13.33
C ALA A 116 21.76 15.24 12.04
N ALA A 117 21.61 13.91 12.11
CA ALA A 117 21.15 13.08 11.00
C ALA A 117 19.69 13.37 10.64
N VAL A 118 19.41 13.37 9.33
CA VAL A 118 18.05 13.52 8.80
C VAL A 118 17.20 12.30 9.17
N LYS A 119 17.67 11.09 8.83
CA LYS A 119 17.01 9.81 9.19
C LYS A 119 17.00 9.60 10.71
N GLY A 120 15.83 9.24 11.25
CA GLY A 120 15.61 9.08 12.69
C GLY A 120 16.54 8.06 13.36
N ALA A 121 16.68 6.87 12.77
CA ALA A 121 17.47 5.78 13.33
C ALA A 121 18.96 6.11 13.51
N LYS A 122 19.52 7.00 12.68
CA LYS A 122 20.93 7.44 12.77
C LYS A 122 21.21 8.35 13.97
N ARG A 123 20.16 8.92 14.58
CA ARG A 123 20.27 9.75 15.79
C ARG A 123 20.53 8.95 17.07
N PHE A 124 20.44 7.63 16.97
CA PHE A 124 20.69 6.70 18.05
C PHE A 124 22.00 5.95 17.81
N ALA A 125 22.73 5.66 18.87
CA ALA A 125 23.88 4.78 18.79
C ALA A 125 23.41 3.34 18.53
N GLY A 126 24.36 2.42 18.36
CA GLY A 126 24.02 1.02 18.18
C GLY A 126 25.23 0.15 17.94
N ARG A 127 24.95 -1.11 17.61
CA ARG A 127 25.95 -2.12 17.32
C ARG A 127 25.62 -2.83 16.01
N ALA A 128 26.63 -3.29 15.31
CA ALA A 128 26.45 -4.13 14.14
C ALA A 128 27.51 -5.22 14.06
N LEU A 129 27.12 -6.38 13.54
CA LEU A 129 28.03 -7.43 13.12
C LEU A 129 28.20 -7.33 11.60
N GLU A 130 29.43 -7.29 11.09
CA GLU A 130 29.73 -7.11 9.67
C GLU A 130 30.64 -8.23 9.13
N ALA A 131 30.38 -8.68 7.91
CA ALA A 131 31.19 -9.67 7.21
C ALA A 131 31.22 -9.42 5.70
N ASP A 132 32.37 -9.69 5.07
CA ASP A 132 32.54 -9.57 3.62
C ASP A 132 32.59 -10.93 2.94
N PHE A 133 31.94 -11.04 1.79
CA PHE A 133 31.85 -12.27 1.00
C PHE A 133 32.27 -12.01 -0.44
N THR A 134 32.84 -13.02 -1.08
CA THR A 134 33.16 -13.00 -2.52
C THR A 134 32.69 -14.25 -3.23
N TYR A 135 32.22 -14.08 -4.47
CA TYR A 135 31.84 -15.18 -5.35
C TYR A 135 32.02 -14.77 -6.82
N GLY A 136 33.01 -15.37 -7.49
CA GLY A 136 33.38 -14.94 -8.85
C GLY A 136 33.77 -13.45 -8.87
N ASP A 137 33.05 -12.67 -9.68
CA ASP A 137 33.23 -11.21 -9.78
C ASP A 137 32.42 -10.39 -8.75
N LEU A 138 31.58 -11.03 -7.94
CA LEU A 138 30.78 -10.37 -6.90
C LEU A 138 31.56 -10.21 -5.60
N ALA A 139 31.39 -9.05 -4.99
CA ALA A 139 31.79 -8.76 -3.61
C ALA A 139 30.59 -8.20 -2.84
N LEU A 140 30.36 -8.73 -1.63
CA LEU A 140 29.22 -8.38 -0.79
C LEU A 140 29.67 -8.03 0.61
N THR A 141 29.12 -6.97 1.19
CA THR A 141 29.26 -6.65 2.61
C THR A 141 27.90 -6.81 3.28
N TRP A 142 27.80 -7.77 4.20
CA TRP A 142 26.60 -8.07 4.98
C TRP A 142 26.72 -7.50 6.39
N ARG A 143 25.61 -6.99 6.93
CA ARG A 143 25.52 -6.51 8.32
C ARG A 143 24.22 -6.94 9.00
N ALA A 144 24.32 -7.35 10.26
CA ALA A 144 23.20 -7.36 11.20
C ALA A 144 23.30 -6.12 12.11
N VAL A 145 22.25 -5.30 12.18
CA VAL A 145 22.25 -3.99 12.83
C VAL A 145 21.18 -3.93 13.92
N LEU A 146 21.57 -3.46 15.11
CA LEU A 146 20.68 -3.14 16.21
C LEU A 146 21.02 -1.74 16.75
N ARG A 147 20.03 -0.85 16.78
CA ARG A 147 20.17 0.52 17.30
C ARG A 147 19.61 0.58 18.72
N ASP A 148 20.06 1.55 19.50
CA ASP A 148 19.48 1.79 20.82
C ASP A 148 17.98 2.11 20.68
N GLY A 149 17.16 1.52 21.55
CA GLY A 149 15.71 1.66 21.55
C GLY A 149 14.99 0.95 20.39
N SER A 150 15.65 0.14 19.54
CA SER A 150 14.94 -0.58 18.46
C SER A 150 14.36 -1.91 18.92
N HIS A 151 13.07 -2.11 18.69
CA HIS A 151 12.35 -3.39 18.88
C HIS A 151 12.42 -4.31 17.64
N TYR A 152 13.42 -4.10 16.79
CA TYR A 152 13.62 -4.81 15.53
C TYR A 152 15.11 -5.03 15.23
N LEU A 153 15.41 -6.12 14.53
CA LEU A 153 16.69 -6.43 13.94
C LEU A 153 16.65 -6.07 12.45
N ARG A 154 17.67 -5.35 11.97
CA ARG A 154 17.78 -4.95 10.57
C ARG A 154 18.98 -5.64 9.92
N THR A 155 18.79 -6.20 8.74
CA THR A 155 19.85 -6.77 7.91
C THR A 155 20.15 -5.81 6.78
N GLU A 156 21.42 -5.49 6.54
CA GLU A 156 21.88 -4.69 5.41
C GLU A 156 22.84 -5.50 4.55
N LEU A 157 22.78 -5.30 3.23
CA LEU A 157 23.62 -5.96 2.26
C LEU A 157 23.99 -4.98 1.15
N VAL A 158 25.29 -4.84 0.90
CA VAL A 158 25.82 -4.02 -0.19
C VAL A 158 26.55 -4.94 -1.16
N LEU A 159 26.11 -4.97 -2.41
CA LEU A 159 26.72 -5.77 -3.46
C LEU A 159 27.46 -4.87 -4.44
N THR A 160 28.65 -5.29 -4.86
CA THR A 160 29.41 -4.67 -5.94
C THR A 160 29.95 -5.76 -6.86
N ALA A 161 30.32 -5.38 -8.08
CA ALA A 161 30.89 -6.31 -9.05
C ALA A 161 32.17 -5.75 -9.67
N LYS A 162 33.19 -6.61 -9.85
CA LYS A 162 34.44 -6.27 -10.55
C LYS A 162 34.25 -6.16 -12.06
N LYS A 163 33.29 -6.91 -12.59
CA LYS A 163 32.84 -6.92 -13.99
C LYS A 163 31.31 -6.93 -14.00
N ASP A 164 30.72 -6.69 -15.16
CA ASP A 164 29.28 -6.78 -15.33
C ASP A 164 28.78 -8.19 -14.97
N VAL A 165 27.83 -8.26 -14.03
CA VAL A 165 27.21 -9.53 -13.61
C VAL A 165 25.71 -9.48 -13.89
N LYS A 166 25.20 -10.48 -14.60
CA LYS A 166 23.75 -10.64 -14.82
C LYS A 166 23.10 -11.15 -13.54
N MET A 167 22.27 -10.31 -12.93
CA MET A 167 21.50 -10.62 -11.72
C MET A 167 20.09 -11.04 -12.10
N HIS A 168 19.52 -11.99 -11.35
CA HIS A 168 18.11 -12.33 -11.44
C HIS A 168 17.35 -11.79 -10.22
N SER A 169 17.79 -12.14 -9.02
CA SER A 169 17.18 -11.69 -7.77
C SER A 169 18.12 -11.83 -6.58
N ILE A 170 17.73 -11.22 -5.45
CA ILE A 170 18.45 -11.34 -4.18
C ILE A 170 17.48 -11.60 -3.03
N LEU A 171 17.91 -12.42 -2.08
CA LEU A 171 17.15 -12.85 -0.92
C LEU A 171 17.92 -12.49 0.37
N PRO A 172 17.85 -11.24 0.86
CA PRO A 172 18.54 -10.80 2.10
C PRO A 172 17.80 -11.18 3.39
N MET A 173 16.54 -11.61 3.29
CA MET A 173 15.72 -12.03 4.41
C MET A 173 15.38 -13.50 4.23
N THR A 174 15.98 -14.34 5.08
CA THR A 174 15.79 -15.78 5.08
C THR A 174 15.72 -16.25 6.52
N TYR A 175 14.51 -16.30 7.08
CA TYR A 175 14.28 -16.78 8.45
C TYR A 175 13.26 -17.92 8.47
N ARG A 176 13.28 -18.69 9.56
CA ARG A 176 12.28 -19.70 9.89
C ARG A 176 11.66 -19.35 11.24
N VAL A 177 10.33 -19.25 11.26
CA VAL A 177 9.56 -18.86 12.44
C VAL A 177 8.95 -20.12 13.05
N ASN A 178 9.25 -20.38 14.32
CA ASN A 178 8.61 -21.45 15.09
C ASN A 178 7.18 -21.01 15.46
N VAL A 179 6.21 -21.42 14.65
CA VAL A 179 4.80 -21.04 14.79
C VAL A 179 4.18 -21.64 16.04
N GLN A 180 4.62 -22.83 16.44
CA GLN A 180 4.12 -23.48 17.66
C GLN A 180 4.44 -22.63 18.90
N GLN A 181 5.63 -22.05 18.96
CA GLN A 181 6.05 -21.18 20.04
C GLN A 181 5.46 -19.76 19.90
N ALA A 182 5.39 -19.23 18.67
CA ALA A 182 4.85 -17.90 18.40
C ALA A 182 3.33 -17.79 18.57
N GLY A 183 2.61 -18.91 18.51
CA GLY A 183 1.15 -18.97 18.60
C GLY A 183 0.39 -18.49 17.35
N SER A 184 1.09 -17.90 16.38
CA SER A 184 0.51 -17.40 15.12
C SER A 184 1.52 -17.42 13.99
N ALA A 185 1.08 -17.82 12.79
CA ALA A 185 1.93 -17.85 11.61
C ALA A 185 2.03 -16.44 10.98
N PRO A 186 3.23 -16.01 10.54
CA PRO A 186 3.34 -14.82 9.72
C PRO A 186 2.59 -14.97 8.40
N ARG A 187 1.94 -13.90 7.96
CA ARG A 187 1.23 -13.82 6.68
C ARG A 187 1.52 -12.50 5.99
N ILE A 188 1.29 -12.45 4.68
CA ILE A 188 1.33 -11.19 3.93
C ILE A 188 0.14 -10.33 4.40
N VAL A 189 0.43 -9.11 4.85
CA VAL A 189 -0.57 -8.13 5.31
C VAL A 189 -0.65 -7.01 4.29
N GLY A 190 -1.68 -7.10 3.45
CA GLY A 190 -1.96 -6.19 2.35
C GLY A 190 -1.89 -6.88 1.00
N ASN A 191 -2.30 -6.18 -0.06
CA ASN A 191 -2.42 -6.73 -1.42
C ASN A 191 -1.39 -6.20 -2.42
N THR A 192 -0.37 -5.47 -1.95
CA THR A 192 0.60 -4.78 -2.80
C THR A 192 1.98 -5.44 -2.79
N ARG A 193 2.80 -5.17 -3.81
CA ARG A 193 4.26 -5.39 -3.73
C ARG A 193 4.82 -4.64 -2.53
N GLY A 194 5.80 -5.23 -1.85
CA GLY A 194 6.34 -4.68 -0.61
C GLY A 194 5.32 -4.67 0.54
N ALA A 195 4.31 -5.55 0.53
CA ALA A 195 3.47 -5.79 1.70
C ALA A 195 4.28 -6.40 2.85
N VAL A 196 3.92 -6.04 4.08
CA VAL A 196 4.61 -6.49 5.30
C VAL A 196 4.18 -7.92 5.62
N LEU A 197 5.10 -8.76 6.10
CA LEU A 197 4.74 -10.01 6.76
C LEU A 197 4.44 -9.73 8.21
N ALA A 198 3.31 -10.20 8.74
CA ALA A 198 2.99 -10.01 10.15
C ALA A 198 2.28 -11.23 10.74
N SER A 199 2.55 -11.49 12.02
CA SER A 199 1.77 -12.37 12.90
C SER A 199 1.25 -11.55 14.09
N ASP A 200 0.77 -12.20 15.16
CA ASP A 200 0.42 -11.47 16.39
C ASP A 200 1.67 -11.05 17.19
N LYS A 201 2.85 -11.61 16.86
CA LYS A 201 4.09 -11.44 17.62
C LYS A 201 5.21 -10.74 16.86
N ILE A 202 5.31 -10.93 15.54
CA ILE A 202 6.39 -10.35 14.74
C ILE A 202 5.88 -9.67 13.47
N PHE A 203 6.61 -8.66 13.01
CA PHE A 203 6.55 -8.17 11.63
C PHE A 203 7.88 -8.42 10.92
N ALA A 204 7.87 -8.54 9.60
CA ALA A 204 9.07 -8.65 8.78
C ALA A 204 8.85 -8.11 7.36
N GLY A 205 9.93 -7.77 6.67
CA GLY A 205 9.85 -7.44 5.25
C GLY A 205 11.16 -6.98 4.65
N LEU A 206 11.28 -7.18 3.35
CA LEU A 206 12.28 -6.55 2.51
C LEU A 206 11.97 -5.05 2.37
N GLU A 207 12.95 -4.21 2.65
CA GLU A 207 12.79 -2.75 2.70
C GLU A 207 12.87 -2.08 1.33
N THR A 208 12.06 -2.55 0.40
CA THR A 208 11.80 -1.90 -0.89
C THR A 208 10.34 -2.07 -1.27
N PRO A 209 9.69 -1.04 -1.86
CA PRO A 209 8.30 -1.17 -2.30
C PRO A 209 8.13 -2.21 -3.42
N THR A 210 9.20 -2.56 -4.15
CA THR A 210 9.20 -3.59 -5.20
C THR A 210 9.41 -5.00 -4.66
N GLY A 211 9.64 -5.15 -3.36
CA GLY A 211 9.96 -6.41 -2.71
C GLY A 211 8.85 -7.46 -2.79
N ILE A 212 9.25 -8.72 -2.87
CA ILE A 212 8.37 -9.89 -2.83
C ILE A 212 8.58 -10.56 -1.48
N ASN A 213 7.69 -10.28 -0.53
CA ASN A 213 7.72 -10.92 0.78
C ASN A 213 6.79 -12.14 0.78
N THR A 214 7.30 -13.29 1.21
CA THR A 214 6.55 -14.55 1.22
C THR A 214 6.64 -15.22 2.59
N ALA A 215 5.57 -15.88 3.00
CA ALA A 215 5.52 -16.72 4.20
C ALA A 215 4.98 -18.11 3.83
N GLY A 216 5.61 -19.16 4.35
CA GLY A 216 5.26 -20.56 4.06
C GLY A 216 6.02 -21.15 2.88
N GLU A 217 5.99 -22.48 2.78
CA GLU A 217 6.44 -23.19 1.59
C GLU A 217 5.27 -23.29 0.60
N GLY A 218 5.56 -23.23 -0.70
CA GLY A 218 4.56 -23.52 -1.73
C GLY A 218 4.09 -24.96 -1.55
N ASP A 219 2.81 -25.14 -1.21
CA ASP A 219 2.23 -26.45 -0.98
C ASP A 219 2.10 -27.23 -2.29
N ASP A 220 2.23 -28.56 -2.28
CA ASP A 220 2.03 -29.39 -3.49
C ASP A 220 0.60 -29.26 -4.05
N MET A 221 -0.33 -28.86 -3.19
CA MET A 221 -1.72 -28.51 -3.51
C MET A 221 -1.87 -27.19 -4.28
N SER A 222 -0.87 -26.30 -4.25
CA SER A 222 -0.97 -24.97 -4.88
C SER A 222 -0.96 -25.02 -6.41
N ALA A 223 -0.48 -26.12 -6.98
CA ALA A 223 -0.48 -26.41 -8.42
C ALA A 223 -1.71 -27.23 -8.88
N PHE A 224 -2.65 -27.54 -7.98
CA PHE A 224 -3.81 -28.36 -8.31
C PHE A 224 -4.77 -27.65 -9.26
N VAL A 225 -5.02 -28.28 -10.40
CA VAL A 225 -5.96 -27.86 -11.43
C VAL A 225 -7.05 -28.93 -11.49
N HIS A 226 -8.27 -28.60 -11.06
CA HIS A 226 -9.31 -29.61 -10.88
C HIS A 226 -10.03 -29.98 -12.19
N ASN A 227 -10.01 -29.13 -13.21
CA ASN A 227 -10.77 -29.35 -14.45
C ASN A 227 -9.90 -29.70 -15.67
N ALA A 228 -8.60 -29.81 -15.50
CA ALA A 228 -7.68 -30.07 -16.60
C ALA A 228 -6.38 -30.68 -16.07
N TRP A 229 -5.66 -31.33 -16.98
CA TRP A 229 -4.28 -31.72 -16.73
C TRP A 229 -3.39 -31.35 -17.90
N THR A 230 -2.11 -31.17 -17.58
CA THR A 230 -0.99 -31.06 -18.50
C THR A 230 0.04 -32.13 -18.12
N MET A 231 1.15 -32.18 -18.86
CA MET A 231 2.26 -33.07 -18.53
C MET A 231 2.91 -32.78 -17.16
N GLU A 232 2.67 -31.61 -16.55
CA GLU A 232 3.21 -31.22 -15.25
C GLU A 232 2.23 -31.44 -14.08
N SER A 233 0.97 -31.81 -14.36
CA SER A 233 -0.09 -31.82 -13.35
C SER A 233 0.06 -32.90 -12.27
N PHE A 234 0.77 -33.99 -12.54
CA PHE A 234 0.87 -35.17 -11.67
C PHE A 234 2.23 -35.28 -10.98
N ALA A 235 2.59 -34.25 -10.22
CA ALA A 235 3.87 -34.19 -9.50
C ALA A 235 3.84 -34.88 -8.11
N TRP A 236 2.65 -35.18 -7.58
CA TRP A 236 2.50 -35.81 -6.27
C TRP A 236 2.75 -37.32 -6.36
N HIS A 237 3.61 -37.84 -5.48
CA HIS A 237 3.93 -39.26 -5.37
C HIS A 237 3.31 -39.80 -4.09
N PRO A 238 2.18 -40.55 -4.16
CA PRO A 238 1.41 -40.91 -2.97
C PRO A 238 2.18 -41.83 -2.02
N ALA A 239 3.11 -42.64 -2.52
CA ALA A 239 3.87 -43.61 -1.75
C ALA A 239 2.94 -44.42 -0.81
N GLU A 240 3.13 -44.32 0.51
CA GLU A 240 2.30 -45.02 1.48
C GLU A 240 0.83 -44.57 1.53
N GLU A 241 0.52 -43.36 1.07
CA GLU A 241 -0.85 -42.85 0.94
C GLU A 241 -1.66 -43.57 -0.17
N THR A 242 -1.01 -44.39 -1.01
CA THR A 242 -1.68 -45.16 -2.08
C THR A 242 -2.71 -46.12 -1.47
N PRO A 243 -4.02 -45.96 -1.75
CA PRO A 243 -5.08 -46.81 -1.20
C PRO A 243 -4.84 -48.30 -1.45
N GLN A 244 -5.11 -49.13 -0.44
CA GLN A 244 -4.93 -50.59 -0.55
C GLN A 244 -5.72 -51.19 -1.72
N ALA A 245 -6.89 -50.63 -2.05
CA ALA A 245 -7.69 -51.06 -3.19
C ALA A 245 -6.98 -50.84 -4.54
N ILE A 246 -6.22 -49.74 -4.69
CA ILE A 246 -5.38 -49.49 -5.87
C ILE A 246 -4.21 -50.47 -5.91
N ARG A 247 -3.56 -50.73 -4.77
CA ARG A 247 -2.47 -51.74 -4.69
C ARG A 247 -2.94 -53.13 -5.09
N LYS A 248 -4.18 -53.49 -4.75
CA LYS A 248 -4.83 -54.76 -5.16
C LYS A 248 -5.08 -54.87 -6.68
N LEU A 249 -4.96 -53.78 -7.44
CA LEU A 249 -4.97 -53.81 -8.91
C LEU A 249 -3.62 -54.29 -9.51
N GLY A 250 -2.59 -54.52 -8.69
CA GLY A 250 -1.30 -55.08 -9.11
C GLY A 250 -0.19 -54.07 -9.38
N TYR A 251 -0.33 -52.84 -8.87
CA TYR A 251 0.66 -51.76 -8.98
C TYR A 251 1.43 -51.58 -7.67
N THR A 252 2.74 -51.33 -7.76
CA THR A 252 3.56 -50.92 -6.62
C THR A 252 3.46 -49.40 -6.41
N THR A 253 3.81 -48.91 -5.22
CA THR A 253 3.61 -47.50 -4.85
C THR A 253 4.47 -46.52 -5.65
N ASP A 254 5.63 -46.96 -6.15
CA ASP A 254 6.52 -46.23 -7.06
C ASP A 254 5.99 -46.14 -8.51
N GLN A 255 4.99 -46.97 -8.85
CA GLN A 255 4.34 -46.98 -10.16
C GLN A 255 3.09 -46.09 -10.20
N ILE A 256 2.73 -45.47 -9.07
CA ILE A 256 1.58 -44.59 -8.95
C ILE A 256 2.05 -43.17 -8.74
N VAL A 257 1.53 -42.26 -9.57
CA VAL A 257 1.65 -40.81 -9.39
C VAL A 257 0.25 -40.21 -9.28
N GLY A 258 0.16 -38.96 -8.87
CA GLY A 258 -1.13 -38.34 -8.71
C GLY A 258 -1.07 -36.82 -8.63
N THR A 259 -2.25 -36.26 -8.41
CA THR A 259 -2.43 -34.85 -8.09
C THR A 259 -3.56 -34.75 -7.07
N ARG A 260 -3.50 -33.73 -6.22
CA ARG A 260 -4.42 -33.57 -5.11
C ARG A 260 -4.65 -32.09 -4.78
N GLY A 261 -5.84 -31.79 -4.26
CA GLY A 261 -6.21 -30.44 -3.83
C GLY A 261 -7.62 -30.39 -3.24
N TYR A 262 -7.98 -29.24 -2.65
CA TYR A 262 -9.27 -29.10 -1.97
C TYR A 262 -10.37 -28.70 -2.95
N LEU A 263 -11.54 -29.34 -2.85
CA LEU A 263 -12.77 -28.94 -3.54
C LEU A 263 -13.94 -28.93 -2.57
N SER A 264 -14.85 -27.99 -2.77
CA SER A 264 -16.17 -27.98 -2.14
C SER A 264 -17.14 -28.82 -2.95
N PHE A 265 -17.86 -29.73 -2.28
CA PHE A 265 -18.85 -30.59 -2.91
C PHE A 265 -20.22 -30.40 -2.27
N LYS A 266 -21.28 -30.56 -3.08
CA LYS A 266 -22.63 -30.84 -2.57
C LYS A 266 -22.75 -32.33 -2.23
N LYS A 267 -23.66 -32.67 -1.31
CA LYS A 267 -24.01 -34.05 -0.99
C LYS A 267 -24.57 -34.76 -2.23
N GLY A 268 -24.18 -36.02 -2.42
CA GLY A 268 -24.77 -36.94 -3.39
C GLY A 268 -23.79 -37.53 -4.38
N LYS A 269 -24.34 -38.39 -5.24
CA LYS A 269 -23.59 -39.13 -6.26
C LYS A 269 -23.22 -38.25 -7.44
N GLN A 270 -21.95 -38.29 -7.82
CA GLN A 270 -21.41 -37.57 -8.96
C GLN A 270 -20.30 -38.37 -9.63
N THR A 271 -20.00 -38.03 -10.88
CA THR A 271 -18.95 -38.67 -11.67
C THR A 271 -17.84 -37.69 -11.99
N VAL A 272 -16.60 -38.20 -12.07
CA VAL A 272 -15.39 -37.51 -12.50
C VAL A 272 -14.95 -38.17 -13.79
N THR A 273 -14.94 -37.41 -14.88
CA THR A 273 -14.64 -37.93 -16.23
C THR A 273 -13.37 -37.31 -16.78
N PHE A 274 -12.42 -38.14 -17.22
CA PHE A 274 -11.16 -37.70 -17.81
C PHE A 274 -11.24 -37.75 -19.34
N GLN A 275 -11.04 -36.63 -20.03
CA GLN A 275 -11.16 -36.52 -21.48
C GLN A 275 -9.85 -36.03 -22.10
N TYR A 276 -9.21 -36.90 -22.86
CA TYR A 276 -7.97 -36.61 -23.57
C TYR A 276 -8.17 -35.52 -24.64
N GLN A 277 -7.22 -34.59 -24.75
CA GLN A 277 -7.21 -33.55 -25.78
C GLN A 277 -6.02 -33.67 -26.73
N SER A 278 -4.80 -33.75 -26.19
CA SER A 278 -3.58 -33.77 -27.01
C SER A 278 -2.41 -34.45 -26.27
N GLY A 279 -1.34 -34.79 -27.00
CA GLY A 279 -0.19 -35.50 -26.46
C GLY A 279 0.24 -36.69 -27.31
N ASN A 280 1.26 -37.39 -26.83
CA ASN A 280 1.80 -38.57 -27.49
C ASN A 280 1.42 -39.87 -26.78
N HIS A 281 1.00 -39.80 -25.51
CA HIS A 281 0.63 -40.96 -24.67
C HIS A 281 -0.80 -40.84 -24.15
N ARG A 282 -1.43 -41.95 -23.79
CA ARG A 282 -2.75 -41.92 -23.13
C ARG A 282 -2.58 -41.63 -21.63
N LEU A 283 -3.66 -41.22 -20.97
CA LEU A 283 -3.69 -41.11 -19.51
C LEU A 283 -4.30 -42.39 -18.92
N ASN A 284 -3.55 -43.10 -18.07
CA ASN A 284 -4.00 -44.29 -17.37
C ASN A 284 -4.38 -43.93 -15.92
N ILE A 285 -5.65 -44.08 -15.60
CA ILE A 285 -6.22 -43.72 -14.30
C ILE A 285 -6.52 -45.01 -13.54
N VAL A 286 -6.14 -45.08 -12.26
CA VAL A 286 -6.39 -46.24 -11.38
C VAL A 286 -7.33 -45.91 -10.22
N GLY A 287 -7.64 -44.64 -10.02
CA GLY A 287 -8.59 -44.26 -8.99
C GLY A 287 -8.81 -42.77 -8.81
N VAL A 288 -9.95 -42.47 -8.21
CA VAL A 288 -10.29 -41.15 -7.68
C VAL A 288 -10.88 -41.34 -6.29
N ASP A 289 -10.45 -40.53 -5.32
CA ASP A 289 -11.10 -40.47 -4.03
C ASP A 289 -11.25 -39.04 -3.52
N VAL A 290 -12.08 -38.92 -2.47
CA VAL A 290 -12.23 -37.71 -1.69
C VAL A 290 -12.09 -38.06 -0.21
N CYS A 291 -11.28 -37.28 0.49
CA CYS A 291 -11.03 -37.41 1.91
C CYS A 291 -11.67 -36.25 2.68
N ARG A 292 -12.18 -36.52 3.88
CA ARG A 292 -12.48 -35.49 4.86
C ARG A 292 -11.19 -34.77 5.27
N LEU A 293 -11.34 -33.61 5.89
CA LEU A 293 -10.20 -32.79 6.33
C LEU A 293 -9.32 -33.47 7.40
N ASP A 294 -9.81 -34.53 8.04
CA ASP A 294 -9.05 -35.40 8.96
C ASP A 294 -8.26 -36.52 8.24
N GLY A 295 -8.31 -36.57 6.91
CA GLY A 295 -7.62 -37.56 6.07
C GLY A 295 -8.40 -38.85 5.83
N THR A 296 -9.58 -39.03 6.44
CA THR A 296 -10.40 -40.23 6.22
C THR A 296 -11.05 -40.21 4.84
N VAL A 297 -10.98 -41.32 4.09
CA VAL A 297 -11.65 -41.43 2.78
C VAL A 297 -13.17 -41.40 2.98
N ALA A 298 -13.82 -40.39 2.39
CA ALA A 298 -15.27 -40.18 2.45
C ALA A 298 -16.00 -40.89 1.30
N ALA A 299 -15.40 -40.88 0.10
CA ALA A 299 -15.90 -41.62 -1.06
C ALA A 299 -14.73 -41.94 -2.00
N SER A 300 -14.86 -43.02 -2.77
CA SER A 300 -13.81 -43.45 -3.70
C SER A 300 -14.36 -44.31 -4.82
N ASP A 301 -13.70 -44.25 -5.97
CA ASP A 301 -13.83 -45.20 -7.06
C ASP A 301 -12.43 -45.61 -7.52
N TYR A 302 -12.08 -46.87 -7.27
CA TYR A 302 -10.77 -47.42 -7.59
C TYR A 302 -10.93 -48.50 -8.65
N HIS A 303 -10.72 -48.14 -9.90
CA HIS A 303 -10.65 -49.07 -11.01
C HIS A 303 -9.69 -48.58 -12.08
N TYR A 304 -9.21 -49.49 -12.91
CA TYR A 304 -8.38 -49.13 -14.05
C TYR A 304 -9.23 -48.64 -15.22
N GLY A 305 -8.87 -47.47 -15.74
CA GLY A 305 -9.43 -46.88 -16.95
C GLY A 305 -8.37 -46.08 -17.70
N TYR A 306 -8.62 -45.74 -18.96
CA TYR A 306 -7.69 -44.95 -19.77
C TYR A 306 -8.42 -44.02 -20.75
N THR A 307 -7.74 -42.94 -21.15
CA THR A 307 -8.23 -41.97 -22.15
C THR A 307 -7.09 -41.49 -23.04
N GLY A 308 -7.28 -41.54 -24.35
CA GLY A 308 -6.30 -41.23 -25.41
C GLY A 308 -7.02 -41.16 -26.76
N SER A 309 -6.39 -41.61 -27.85
CA SER A 309 -7.10 -41.83 -29.13
C SER A 309 -8.26 -42.82 -29.02
N ALA A 310 -8.19 -43.73 -28.05
CA ALA A 310 -9.29 -44.57 -27.58
C ALA A 310 -9.49 -44.36 -26.07
N LYS A 311 -10.69 -44.64 -25.57
CA LYS A 311 -11.03 -44.51 -24.13
C LYS A 311 -11.79 -45.73 -23.64
N SER A 312 -11.57 -46.09 -22.38
CA SER A 312 -12.30 -47.15 -21.68
C SER A 312 -12.36 -46.82 -20.20
N ARG A 313 -13.55 -46.94 -19.59
CA ARG A 313 -13.78 -46.75 -18.14
C ARG A 313 -13.12 -45.47 -17.58
N ASN A 314 -13.18 -44.37 -18.32
CA ASN A 314 -12.59 -43.09 -17.95
C ASN A 314 -13.50 -42.22 -17.07
N VAL A 315 -14.50 -42.83 -16.43
CA VAL A 315 -15.55 -42.19 -15.62
C VAL A 315 -15.56 -42.84 -14.25
N TYR A 316 -15.32 -42.05 -13.20
CA TYR A 316 -15.19 -42.46 -11.81
C TYR A 316 -16.35 -41.92 -11.00
N THR A 317 -16.95 -42.72 -10.12
CA THR A 317 -18.19 -42.34 -9.42
C THR A 317 -17.97 -42.18 -7.92
N LEU A 318 -18.20 -40.98 -7.40
CA LEU A 318 -18.08 -40.63 -5.99
C LEU A 318 -19.47 -40.38 -5.40
N ASP A 319 -19.78 -40.98 -4.24
CA ASP A 319 -21.00 -40.70 -3.49
C ASP A 319 -20.67 -39.85 -2.26
N ILE A 320 -20.83 -38.53 -2.40
CA ILE A 320 -20.43 -37.57 -1.37
C ILE A 320 -21.42 -37.62 -0.20
N PRO A 321 -20.98 -37.95 1.03
CA PRO A 321 -21.90 -38.20 2.14
C PRO A 321 -22.61 -36.94 2.66
N GLU A 322 -21.95 -35.77 2.59
CA GLU A 322 -22.44 -34.49 3.09
C GLU A 322 -21.81 -33.31 2.32
N GLN A 323 -22.46 -32.15 2.32
CA GLN A 323 -21.90 -30.94 1.71
C GLN A 323 -20.70 -30.45 2.54
N GLY A 324 -19.61 -30.06 1.89
CA GLY A 324 -18.43 -29.51 2.57
C GLY A 324 -17.18 -29.48 1.69
N ILE A 325 -16.06 -29.07 2.30
CA ILE A 325 -14.74 -29.07 1.66
C ILE A 325 -14.06 -30.43 1.90
N TYR A 326 -13.56 -31.03 0.84
CA TYR A 326 -12.86 -32.31 0.86
C TYR A 326 -11.52 -32.19 0.14
N LEU A 327 -10.54 -32.98 0.56
CA LEU A 327 -9.32 -33.21 -0.21
C LEU A 327 -9.63 -34.22 -1.33
N VAL A 328 -9.40 -33.86 -2.57
CA VAL A 328 -9.59 -34.74 -3.74
C VAL A 328 -8.25 -35.27 -4.20
N ARG A 329 -8.20 -36.55 -4.57
CA ARG A 329 -6.98 -37.19 -5.06
C ARG A 329 -7.26 -37.98 -6.33
N TYR A 330 -6.44 -37.77 -7.36
CA TYR A 330 -6.43 -38.57 -8.58
C TYR A 330 -5.18 -39.42 -8.62
N PHE A 331 -5.33 -40.69 -8.96
CA PHE A 331 -4.25 -41.66 -9.02
C PHE A 331 -4.07 -42.18 -10.44
N MET A 332 -2.86 -42.03 -10.96
CA MET A 332 -2.45 -42.46 -12.29
C MET A 332 -1.40 -43.54 -12.17
N GLU A 333 -1.42 -44.52 -13.08
CA GLU A 333 -0.33 -45.49 -13.18
C GLU A 333 0.62 -45.09 -14.32
N VAL A 334 1.92 -45.21 -14.05
CA VAL A 334 3.00 -44.88 -15.00
C VAL A 334 3.82 -46.11 -15.40
N LYS A 335 3.35 -47.30 -15.01
CA LYS A 335 4.00 -48.57 -15.34
C LYS A 335 3.85 -48.89 -16.82
N THR A 336 2.66 -48.69 -17.37
CA THR A 336 2.37 -49.08 -18.77
C THR A 336 2.73 -48.01 -19.78
N GLU A 337 2.64 -46.72 -19.41
CA GLU A 337 2.99 -45.59 -20.27
C GLU A 337 3.27 -44.34 -19.42
N THR A 338 4.14 -43.43 -19.87
CA THR A 338 4.43 -42.16 -19.18
C THR A 338 3.38 -41.10 -19.51
N ILE A 339 3.21 -40.09 -18.64
CA ILE A 339 2.19 -39.04 -18.83
C ILE A 339 2.73 -37.91 -19.71
N HIS A 340 2.65 -38.09 -21.04
CA HIS A 340 2.88 -37.02 -22.03
C HIS A 340 1.57 -36.66 -22.73
N SER A 341 0.61 -36.18 -21.95
CA SER A 341 -0.72 -35.80 -22.43
C SER A 341 -1.28 -34.57 -21.71
N SER A 342 -2.27 -33.96 -22.36
CA SER A 342 -3.13 -32.95 -21.78
C SER A 342 -4.59 -33.29 -22.03
N GLY A 343 -5.46 -32.78 -21.17
CA GLY A 343 -6.90 -32.95 -21.33
C GLY A 343 -7.72 -32.28 -20.25
N THR A 344 -9.01 -32.58 -20.24
CA THR A 344 -9.98 -31.98 -19.33
C THR A 344 -10.59 -33.00 -18.38
N ILE A 345 -10.83 -32.58 -17.15
CA ILE A 345 -11.50 -33.32 -16.10
C ILE A 345 -12.85 -32.66 -15.87
N THR A 346 -13.95 -33.42 -15.98
CA THR A 346 -15.30 -32.88 -15.80
C THR A 346 -16.03 -33.61 -14.68
N TYR A 347 -16.64 -32.84 -13.79
CA TYR A 347 -17.51 -33.34 -12.74
C TYR A 347 -18.97 -33.29 -13.20
N SER A 348 -19.77 -34.32 -12.91
CA SER A 348 -21.22 -34.27 -13.22
C SER A 348 -22.03 -33.44 -12.22
N GLY A 349 -21.47 -33.17 -11.04
CA GLY A 349 -21.98 -32.23 -10.04
C GLY A 349 -21.13 -30.96 -10.01
N LYS A 350 -21.68 -29.89 -9.43
CA LYS A 350 -20.97 -28.62 -9.22
C LYS A 350 -19.92 -28.78 -8.12
N VAL A 351 -18.72 -28.28 -8.36
CA VAL A 351 -17.59 -28.26 -7.42
C VAL A 351 -17.05 -26.84 -7.27
N GLY A 352 -16.74 -26.43 -6.05
CA GLY A 352 -16.11 -25.14 -5.74
C GLY A 352 -14.63 -25.32 -5.41
N VAL A 353 -13.80 -24.28 -5.64
CA VAL A 353 -12.39 -24.27 -5.23
C VAL A 353 -12.24 -23.34 -4.02
N PRO A 354 -11.94 -23.85 -2.81
CA PRO A 354 -11.75 -23.01 -1.64
C PRO A 354 -10.42 -22.25 -1.70
N VAL A 355 -10.40 -21.04 -1.13
CA VAL A 355 -9.17 -20.30 -0.82
C VAL A 355 -8.55 -20.91 0.43
N VAL A 356 -7.37 -21.51 0.30
CA VAL A 356 -6.66 -22.13 1.42
C VAL A 356 -5.81 -21.09 2.14
N VAL A 357 -6.00 -20.95 3.45
CA VAL A 357 -5.24 -20.05 4.33
C VAL A 357 -4.62 -20.89 5.44
N ARG A 358 -3.31 -20.77 5.67
CA ARG A 358 -2.57 -21.50 6.71
C ARG A 358 -2.31 -20.60 7.92
N ASP A 359 -3.34 -20.30 8.68
CA ASP A 359 -3.32 -19.34 9.79
C ASP A 359 -3.62 -19.95 11.17
N LEU A 360 -4.05 -21.21 11.23
CA LEU A 360 -4.29 -21.86 12.52
C LEU A 360 -2.98 -22.31 13.15
N ALA A 361 -2.94 -22.34 14.48
CA ALA A 361 -1.80 -22.87 15.22
C ALA A 361 -1.54 -24.35 14.82
N PRO A 362 -0.28 -24.81 14.80
CA PRO A 362 0.03 -26.20 14.46
C PRO A 362 -0.73 -27.17 15.37
N GLY A 363 -1.25 -28.25 14.78
CA GLY A 363 -2.10 -29.23 15.47
C GLY A 363 -3.57 -28.81 15.63
N SER A 364 -3.97 -27.60 15.24
CA SER A 364 -5.38 -27.20 15.19
C SER A 364 -6.14 -28.00 14.13
N ALA A 365 -7.38 -28.35 14.43
CA ALA A 365 -8.27 -28.93 13.43
C ALA A 365 -8.53 -27.91 12.30
N PRO A 366 -8.51 -28.32 11.02
CA PRO A 366 -8.94 -27.49 9.91
C PRO A 366 -10.30 -26.86 10.15
N LYS A 367 -10.45 -25.59 9.77
CA LYS A 367 -11.70 -24.84 9.94
C LYS A 367 -12.15 -24.24 8.61
N ALA A 368 -13.35 -24.57 8.16
CA ALA A 368 -13.98 -23.83 7.09
C ALA A 368 -14.38 -22.42 7.60
N GLY A 369 -13.93 -21.37 6.92
CA GLY A 369 -14.17 -19.96 7.23
C GLY A 369 -14.93 -19.23 6.12
N ALA A 370 -15.26 -17.96 6.38
CA ALA A 370 -15.82 -17.05 5.39
C ALA A 370 -14.72 -16.44 4.49
N PRO A 371 -15.00 -16.12 3.22
CA PRO A 371 -13.99 -16.08 2.17
C PRO A 371 -13.01 -14.89 2.17
N ALA A 372 -11.73 -15.20 1.92
CA ALA A 372 -10.68 -14.27 1.48
C ALA A 372 -10.52 -14.23 -0.06
N HIS A 373 -9.80 -13.23 -0.57
CA HIS A 373 -9.70 -12.91 -2.00
C HIS A 373 -8.60 -13.68 -2.76
N VAL A 374 -8.93 -14.10 -4.01
CA VAL A 374 -8.11 -14.25 -5.26
C VAL A 374 -8.63 -15.47 -6.08
N VAL A 375 -8.73 -15.37 -7.42
CA VAL A 375 -9.23 -16.42 -8.35
C VAL A 375 -8.28 -16.59 -9.55
N LEU A 376 -8.06 -17.84 -10.00
CA LEU A 376 -7.60 -18.22 -11.35
C LEU A 376 -8.75 -18.88 -12.15
N PRO A 377 -8.78 -18.81 -13.49
CA PRO A 377 -9.97 -19.11 -14.29
C PRO A 377 -10.15 -20.61 -14.62
N HIS A 378 -11.38 -21.13 -14.51
CA HIS A 378 -11.75 -22.48 -14.98
C HIS A 378 -13.11 -22.46 -15.71
N SER A 379 -13.20 -23.17 -16.83
CA SER A 379 -14.36 -23.30 -17.73
C SER A 379 -15.48 -24.17 -17.15
N PRO A 380 -16.77 -23.76 -17.21
CA PRO A 380 -17.89 -24.64 -16.89
C PRO A 380 -18.76 -25.04 -18.09
N SER A 381 -19.34 -26.24 -17.91
CA SER A 381 -20.36 -26.93 -18.70
C SER A 381 -21.79 -26.51 -18.32
N THR A 382 -22.74 -26.80 -19.23
CA THR A 382 -24.20 -26.58 -19.22
C THR A 382 -24.70 -25.13 -19.39
N GLN A 383 -25.13 -24.80 -20.60
CA GLN A 383 -25.90 -23.61 -20.96
C GLN A 383 -27.37 -23.79 -20.55
N ARG A 384 -27.91 -22.85 -19.77
CA ARG A 384 -29.35 -22.59 -19.70
C ARG A 384 -29.65 -21.17 -20.20
N SER A 385 -30.76 -21.04 -20.93
CA SER A 385 -31.37 -19.75 -21.27
C SER A 385 -31.89 -19.09 -19.99
N LEU A 386 -31.70 -17.77 -19.84
CA LEU A 386 -31.98 -17.00 -18.63
C LEU A 386 -33.48 -16.73 -18.36
N SER A 387 -34.35 -17.74 -18.51
CA SER A 387 -35.79 -17.63 -18.23
C SER A 387 -36.17 -17.97 -16.77
N THR A 388 -35.20 -18.31 -15.91
CA THR A 388 -35.48 -18.79 -14.53
C THR A 388 -35.00 -17.87 -13.41
N HIS A 389 -34.42 -16.69 -13.73
CA HIS A 389 -34.08 -15.62 -12.77
C HIS A 389 -33.31 -16.06 -11.51
N THR A 390 -32.63 -17.22 -11.52
CA THR A 390 -31.95 -17.80 -10.36
C THR A 390 -30.65 -18.49 -10.76
N LEU A 391 -29.55 -18.19 -10.06
CA LEU A 391 -28.24 -18.86 -10.18
C LEU A 391 -27.84 -19.47 -8.82
N ASP A 392 -27.55 -20.77 -8.82
CA ASP A 392 -26.80 -21.42 -7.75
C ASP A 392 -25.29 -21.35 -8.02
N GLU A 393 -24.47 -21.55 -6.97
CA GLU A 393 -23.03 -21.83 -7.10
C GLU A 393 -22.73 -22.79 -8.26
N GLY A 394 -21.85 -22.40 -9.17
CA GLY A 394 -21.39 -23.14 -10.35
C GLY A 394 -22.35 -23.11 -11.54
N ASP A 395 -23.49 -22.40 -11.47
CA ASP A 395 -24.38 -22.28 -12.64
C ASP A 395 -23.77 -21.34 -13.67
N VAL A 396 -23.94 -21.72 -14.95
CA VAL A 396 -23.75 -20.82 -16.07
C VAL A 396 -25.10 -20.49 -16.66
N ALA A 397 -25.45 -19.20 -16.65
CA ALA A 397 -26.59 -18.71 -17.39
C ALA A 397 -26.11 -17.91 -18.60
N THR A 398 -26.86 -17.97 -19.70
CA THR A 398 -26.58 -17.16 -20.87
C THR A 398 -27.85 -16.44 -21.28
N ASP A 399 -27.75 -15.12 -21.45
CA ASP A 399 -28.77 -14.32 -22.12
C ASP A 399 -28.22 -13.77 -23.44
N THR A 400 -29.10 -13.46 -24.38
CA THR A 400 -28.72 -12.89 -25.67
C THR A 400 -29.02 -11.40 -25.67
N TRP A 401 -28.04 -10.59 -26.06
CA TRP A 401 -28.31 -9.20 -26.40
C TRP A 401 -28.52 -9.04 -27.91
N THR A 402 -29.37 -8.07 -28.24
CA THR A 402 -29.60 -7.52 -29.59
C THR A 402 -29.52 -6.00 -29.49
N PRO A 403 -29.52 -5.25 -30.61
CA PRO A 403 -29.53 -3.77 -30.57
C PRO A 403 -30.63 -3.19 -29.68
N SER A 404 -31.80 -3.83 -29.63
CA SER A 404 -32.94 -3.41 -28.80
C SER A 404 -32.83 -3.75 -27.31
N THR A 405 -31.84 -4.54 -26.91
CA THR A 405 -31.63 -4.94 -25.50
C THR A 405 -31.19 -3.75 -24.65
N TRP A 406 -30.40 -2.85 -25.22
CA TRP A 406 -29.78 -1.73 -24.52
C TRP A 406 -30.71 -0.52 -24.47
N LYS A 407 -31.06 -0.06 -23.27
CA LYS A 407 -31.88 1.13 -23.05
C LYS A 407 -31.03 2.23 -22.46
N LEU A 408 -31.31 3.49 -22.82
CA LEU A 408 -30.57 4.61 -22.24
C LEU A 408 -30.70 4.54 -20.70
N ALA A 409 -29.57 4.51 -20.00
CA ALA A 409 -29.55 4.26 -18.58
C ALA A 409 -30.17 5.47 -17.84
N ALA A 410 -31.25 5.24 -17.10
CA ALA A 410 -31.92 6.29 -16.34
C ALA A 410 -31.02 6.88 -15.23
N ALA A 411 -30.11 6.06 -14.70
CA ALA A 411 -29.07 6.45 -13.76
C ALA A 411 -27.78 5.67 -14.06
N VAL A 412 -26.66 6.39 -14.15
CA VAL A 412 -25.33 5.80 -14.41
C VAL A 412 -24.50 5.84 -13.14
N PRO A 413 -23.93 4.72 -12.68
CA PRO A 413 -22.98 4.70 -11.57
C PRO A 413 -21.87 5.73 -11.74
N SER A 414 -21.55 6.49 -10.69
CA SER A 414 -20.56 7.58 -10.77
C SER A 414 -19.19 7.11 -11.27
N ARG A 415 -18.82 5.87 -10.92
CA ARG A 415 -17.62 5.18 -11.39
C ARG A 415 -17.57 4.96 -12.90
N ILE A 416 -18.71 4.75 -13.56
CA ILE A 416 -18.78 4.66 -15.03
C ILE A 416 -18.57 6.04 -15.66
N ASN A 417 -19.05 7.10 -15.01
CA ASN A 417 -18.77 8.47 -15.45
C ASN A 417 -17.28 8.82 -15.32
N GLU A 418 -16.60 8.33 -14.28
CA GLU A 418 -15.15 8.51 -14.04
C GLU A 418 -14.28 7.80 -15.09
N LEU A 419 -14.83 6.82 -15.81
CA LEU A 419 -14.16 6.13 -16.93
C LEU A 419 -14.31 6.85 -18.28
N GLY A 420 -14.95 8.03 -18.28
CA GLY A 420 -15.14 8.89 -19.46
C GLY A 420 -16.53 8.82 -20.10
N TRP A 421 -17.49 8.09 -19.52
CA TRP A 421 -18.81 7.90 -20.14
C TRP A 421 -19.91 8.71 -19.46
N THR A 422 -20.43 9.73 -20.13
CA THR A 422 -21.56 10.51 -19.61
C THR A 422 -22.90 9.80 -19.87
N SER A 423 -23.90 10.04 -19.03
CA SER A 423 -25.23 9.41 -19.11
C SER A 423 -25.95 9.55 -20.45
N ALA A 424 -25.62 10.57 -21.27
CA ALA A 424 -26.17 10.72 -22.62
C ALA A 424 -25.79 9.59 -23.58
N HIS A 425 -24.71 8.86 -23.26
CA HIS A 425 -24.14 7.83 -24.12
C HIS A 425 -24.08 6.46 -23.45
N VAL A 426 -24.58 6.32 -22.22
CA VAL A 426 -24.54 5.06 -21.48
C VAL A 426 -25.91 4.42 -21.51
N TYR A 427 -25.93 3.16 -21.95
CA TYR A 427 -27.10 2.33 -22.01
C TYR A 427 -26.91 1.18 -21.03
N ASN A 428 -28.00 0.68 -20.47
CA ASN A 428 -27.98 -0.49 -19.62
C ASN A 428 -28.99 -1.55 -20.04
N TYR A 429 -28.67 -2.76 -19.62
CA TYR A 429 -29.55 -3.91 -19.59
C TYR A 429 -29.71 -4.29 -18.11
N GLU A 430 -30.95 -4.39 -17.65
CA GLU A 430 -31.28 -4.74 -16.27
C GLU A 430 -32.07 -6.04 -16.25
N GLN A 431 -31.68 -6.95 -15.35
CA GLN A 431 -32.29 -8.27 -15.25
C GLN A 431 -32.39 -8.71 -13.79
N PRO A 432 -33.58 -9.11 -13.30
CA PRO A 432 -33.72 -9.74 -12.00
C PRO A 432 -32.91 -11.03 -11.93
N LEU A 433 -32.12 -11.18 -10.87
CA LEU A 433 -31.19 -12.26 -10.64
C LEU A 433 -31.15 -12.66 -9.16
N THR A 434 -31.72 -13.81 -8.82
CA THR A 434 -31.58 -14.42 -7.49
C THR A 434 -30.30 -15.25 -7.45
N LEU A 435 -29.41 -14.94 -6.52
CA LEU A 435 -28.21 -15.73 -6.26
C LEU A 435 -28.42 -16.53 -4.99
N ASN A 436 -28.43 -17.85 -5.06
CA ASN A 436 -28.71 -18.70 -3.89
C ASN A 436 -27.48 -18.90 -2.98
N SER A 437 -26.35 -18.28 -3.31
CA SER A 437 -25.10 -18.39 -2.57
C SER A 437 -24.24 -17.12 -2.72
N ARG A 438 -23.38 -16.84 -1.73
CA ARG A 438 -22.28 -15.86 -1.87
C ARG A 438 -21.22 -16.38 -2.85
N GLY A 439 -20.35 -15.52 -3.38
CA GLY A 439 -19.32 -15.97 -4.34
C GLY A 439 -18.68 -14.86 -5.19
N ALA A 440 -17.99 -15.23 -6.26
CA ALA A 440 -17.59 -14.35 -7.35
C ALA A 440 -18.52 -14.61 -8.54
N LEU A 441 -19.36 -13.63 -8.90
CA LEU A 441 -20.17 -13.67 -10.10
C LEU A 441 -19.37 -13.09 -11.27
N HIS A 442 -19.03 -13.94 -12.23
CA HIS A 442 -18.43 -13.56 -13.49
C HIS A 442 -19.51 -13.23 -14.52
N VAL A 443 -19.32 -12.17 -15.30
CA VAL A 443 -20.21 -11.71 -16.37
C VAL A 443 -19.37 -11.45 -17.62
N GLU A 444 -19.47 -12.33 -18.61
CA GLU A 444 -18.69 -12.30 -19.85
C GLU A 444 -19.57 -11.93 -21.05
N PHE A 445 -19.08 -11.06 -21.94
CA PHE A 445 -19.80 -10.65 -23.14
C PHE A 445 -19.15 -11.22 -24.42
N THR A 446 -19.89 -12.04 -25.17
CA THR A 446 -19.41 -12.70 -26.40
C THR A 446 -20.16 -12.20 -27.63
N TYR A 447 -19.50 -11.41 -28.47
CA TYR A 447 -20.05 -10.93 -29.73
C TYR A 447 -20.37 -12.07 -30.70
N LYS A 448 -21.49 -11.99 -31.42
CA LYS A 448 -21.86 -12.94 -32.49
C LYS A 448 -22.00 -12.31 -33.87
N SER A 449 -22.71 -11.19 -33.98
CA SER A 449 -23.00 -10.56 -35.28
C SER A 449 -23.35 -9.08 -35.11
N GLY A 450 -23.29 -8.32 -36.22
CA GLY A 450 -23.49 -6.87 -36.23
C GLY A 450 -22.47 -6.17 -37.10
N ASN A 451 -22.60 -4.85 -37.23
CA ASN A 451 -21.66 -4.02 -37.99
C ASN A 451 -20.64 -3.31 -37.09
N ASN A 452 -20.93 -3.20 -35.79
CA ASN A 452 -20.14 -2.46 -34.81
C ASN A 452 -19.77 -3.38 -33.64
N ARG A 453 -18.70 -3.06 -32.91
CA ARG A 453 -18.37 -3.75 -31.65
C ARG A 453 -19.28 -3.23 -30.52
N LEU A 454 -19.36 -3.99 -29.43
CA LEU A 454 -20.02 -3.56 -28.20
C LEU A 454 -18.98 -3.00 -27.23
N ASP A 455 -19.05 -1.70 -26.93
CA ASP A 455 -18.20 -1.06 -25.93
C ASP A 455 -18.84 -1.18 -24.54
N LEU A 456 -18.13 -1.82 -23.61
CA LEU A 456 -18.58 -2.20 -22.27
C LEU A 456 -18.05 -1.17 -21.26
N CYS A 457 -18.95 -0.73 -20.38
CA CYS A 457 -18.67 0.30 -19.38
C CYS A 457 -18.57 -0.27 -17.96
N GLY A 458 -19.21 -1.41 -17.69
CA GLY A 458 -19.28 -1.94 -16.34
C GLY A 458 -20.46 -2.88 -16.08
N VAL A 459 -20.42 -3.56 -14.94
CA VAL A 459 -21.48 -4.44 -14.44
C VAL A 459 -21.65 -4.25 -12.93
N ASP A 460 -22.88 -4.32 -12.42
CA ASP A 460 -23.16 -4.35 -10.98
C ASP A 460 -24.36 -5.24 -10.60
N LEU A 461 -24.45 -5.54 -9.30
CA LEU A 461 -25.64 -6.12 -8.67
C LEU A 461 -26.28 -5.11 -7.74
N ILE A 462 -27.58 -4.92 -7.90
CA ILE A 462 -28.42 -4.06 -7.07
C ILE A 462 -29.29 -4.93 -6.16
N ASP A 463 -29.33 -4.69 -4.85
CA ASP A 463 -30.26 -5.39 -3.95
C ASP A 463 -31.71 -4.90 -4.10
N GLU A 464 -32.64 -5.56 -3.42
CA GLU A 464 -34.07 -5.17 -3.37
C GLU A 464 -34.29 -3.74 -2.85
N ALA A 465 -33.35 -3.17 -2.09
CA ALA A 465 -33.39 -1.81 -1.59
C ALA A 465 -32.83 -0.78 -2.59
N GLY A 466 -32.43 -1.21 -3.79
CA GLY A 466 -31.91 -0.34 -4.84
C GLY A 466 -30.42 0.00 -4.70
N ASN A 467 -29.68 -0.69 -3.82
CA ASN A 467 -28.27 -0.42 -3.56
C ASN A 467 -27.33 -1.29 -4.39
N ALA A 468 -26.27 -0.71 -4.94
CA ALA A 468 -25.18 -1.49 -5.54
C ALA A 468 -24.42 -2.24 -4.45
N VAL A 469 -24.60 -3.56 -4.41
CA VAL A 469 -23.99 -4.45 -3.42
C VAL A 469 -22.56 -4.83 -3.84
N THR A 470 -22.33 -4.94 -5.14
CA THR A 470 -21.03 -5.25 -5.74
C THR A 470 -20.99 -4.79 -7.18
N TYR A 471 -19.81 -4.42 -7.67
CA TYR A 471 -19.63 -3.85 -8.99
C TYR A 471 -18.24 -4.12 -9.55
N ASP A 472 -18.14 -4.11 -10.87
CA ASP A 472 -16.91 -4.11 -11.63
C ASP A 472 -17.12 -3.12 -12.78
N TYR A 473 -16.47 -1.97 -12.67
CA TYR A 473 -16.60 -0.89 -13.64
C TYR A 473 -15.23 -0.64 -14.24
N HIS A 474 -15.06 -1.08 -15.49
CA HIS A 474 -13.88 -0.83 -16.30
C HIS A 474 -14.27 -0.82 -17.77
N ASN A 475 -13.44 -0.15 -18.59
CA ASN A 475 -13.63 -0.10 -20.03
C ASN A 475 -13.18 -1.42 -20.67
N GLY A 476 -14.08 -2.01 -21.44
CA GLY A 476 -13.82 -3.20 -22.25
C GLY A 476 -14.58 -3.11 -23.58
N TYR A 477 -14.35 -4.05 -24.48
CA TYR A 477 -15.13 -4.17 -25.70
C TYR A 477 -15.16 -5.61 -26.23
N THR A 478 -16.20 -5.94 -27.00
CA THR A 478 -16.35 -7.23 -27.67
C THR A 478 -16.92 -7.07 -29.09
N GLY A 479 -16.23 -7.63 -30.08
CA GLY A 479 -16.51 -7.54 -31.52
C GLY A 479 -15.75 -8.64 -32.26
N HIS A 480 -15.27 -8.38 -33.48
CA HIS A 480 -14.30 -9.28 -34.13
C HIS A 480 -12.96 -9.38 -33.35
N ALA A 481 -12.65 -8.37 -32.55
CA ALA A 481 -11.63 -8.38 -31.51
C ALA A 481 -12.27 -8.12 -30.14
N LYS A 482 -11.61 -8.52 -29.06
CA LYS A 482 -12.08 -8.31 -27.69
C LYS A 482 -10.94 -7.89 -26.75
N ASP A 483 -11.25 -7.04 -25.79
CA ASP A 483 -10.38 -6.68 -24.66
C ASP A 483 -11.24 -6.48 -23.42
N LYS A 484 -10.81 -7.02 -22.28
CA LYS A 484 -11.48 -6.89 -20.98
C LYS A 484 -13.01 -7.09 -21.04
N ASN A 485 -13.46 -8.14 -21.72
CA ASN A 485 -14.88 -8.45 -21.91
C ASN A 485 -15.48 -9.32 -20.78
N LEU A 486 -14.76 -9.47 -19.67
CA LEU A 486 -15.10 -10.28 -18.51
C LEU A 486 -15.10 -9.41 -17.24
N TYR A 487 -16.25 -9.35 -16.58
CA TYR A 487 -16.45 -8.61 -15.34
C TYR A 487 -16.61 -9.56 -14.16
N THR A 488 -16.07 -9.22 -12.99
CA THR A 488 -16.09 -10.09 -11.80
C THR A 488 -16.60 -9.34 -10.57
N LEU A 489 -17.71 -9.82 -10.02
CA LEU A 489 -18.43 -9.22 -8.91
C LEU A 489 -18.31 -10.09 -7.66
N ALA A 490 -17.84 -9.54 -6.54
CA ALA A 490 -17.86 -10.26 -5.27
C ALA A 490 -19.26 -10.20 -4.65
N VAL A 491 -20.02 -11.29 -4.72
CA VAL A 491 -21.36 -11.46 -4.16
C VAL A 491 -21.26 -11.76 -2.66
N PRO A 492 -21.67 -10.85 -1.78
CA PRO A 492 -21.41 -10.98 -0.34
C PRO A 492 -22.37 -11.95 0.37
N TYR A 493 -23.59 -12.13 -0.15
CA TYR A 493 -24.60 -13.01 0.43
C TYR A 493 -25.53 -13.59 -0.65
N ALA A 494 -26.23 -14.67 -0.32
CA ALA A 494 -27.36 -15.13 -1.13
C ALA A 494 -28.51 -14.13 -1.05
N GLY A 495 -29.21 -13.88 -2.15
CA GLY A 495 -30.32 -12.93 -2.17
C GLY A 495 -30.84 -12.65 -3.58
N ALA A 496 -31.96 -11.95 -3.66
CA ALA A 496 -32.46 -11.39 -4.91
C ALA A 496 -31.72 -10.09 -5.23
N TYR A 497 -31.28 -9.99 -6.49
CA TYR A 497 -30.59 -8.83 -7.03
C TYR A 497 -31.22 -8.41 -8.36
N THR A 498 -30.87 -7.21 -8.81
CA THR A 498 -30.97 -6.81 -10.21
C THR A 498 -29.56 -6.70 -10.77
N LEU A 499 -29.21 -7.54 -11.73
CA LEU A 499 -27.98 -7.41 -12.51
C LEU A 499 -28.14 -6.25 -13.48
N ARG A 500 -27.20 -5.31 -13.48
CA ARG A 500 -27.13 -4.27 -14.51
C ARG A 500 -25.82 -4.36 -15.27
N CYS A 501 -25.92 -4.41 -16.59
CA CYS A 501 -24.80 -4.38 -17.52
C CYS A 501 -24.83 -3.05 -18.27
N PHE A 502 -23.71 -2.34 -18.30
CA PHE A 502 -23.61 -1.01 -18.90
C PHE A 502 -22.73 -1.04 -20.15
N VAL A 503 -23.20 -0.37 -21.19
CA VAL A 503 -22.51 -0.22 -22.48
C VAL A 503 -22.59 1.22 -22.95
N THR A 504 -21.74 1.60 -23.90
CA THR A 504 -21.77 2.96 -24.45
C THR A 504 -21.91 2.97 -25.97
N ASN A 505 -22.61 3.98 -26.48
CA ASN A 505 -22.67 4.29 -27.91
C ASN A 505 -21.76 5.47 -28.31
N ALA A 506 -20.89 5.94 -27.41
CA ALA A 506 -20.08 7.14 -27.63
C ALA A 506 -19.08 7.00 -28.78
N HIS A 507 -18.67 5.77 -29.10
CA HIS A 507 -17.70 5.49 -30.16
C HIS A 507 -18.34 4.85 -31.38
N GLU A 508 -19.23 3.88 -31.18
CA GLU A 508 -19.95 3.20 -32.25
C GLU A 508 -21.42 3.00 -31.88
N ALA A 509 -22.30 2.94 -32.87
CA ALA A 509 -23.72 2.68 -32.63
C ALA A 509 -23.93 1.24 -32.10
N LEU A 510 -24.87 1.04 -31.17
CA LEU A 510 -25.20 -0.27 -30.59
C LEU A 510 -25.98 -1.16 -31.58
N THR A 511 -25.30 -1.66 -32.61
CA THR A 511 -25.89 -2.47 -33.70
C THR A 511 -25.52 -3.96 -33.63
N SER A 512 -24.84 -4.38 -32.56
CA SER A 512 -24.38 -5.75 -32.37
C SER A 512 -25.37 -6.63 -31.62
N SER A 513 -25.23 -7.93 -31.84
CA SER A 513 -25.89 -9.01 -31.11
C SER A 513 -24.86 -10.01 -30.62
N GLY A 514 -25.12 -10.65 -29.48
CA GLY A 514 -24.22 -11.61 -28.85
C GLY A 514 -24.78 -12.19 -27.56
N ASP A 515 -23.94 -12.83 -26.77
CA ASP A 515 -24.31 -13.56 -25.55
C ASP A 515 -23.69 -12.94 -24.28
N ILE A 516 -24.51 -12.61 -23.28
CA ILE A 516 -24.09 -12.30 -21.91
C ILE A 516 -24.07 -13.60 -21.11
N ARG A 517 -22.89 -14.03 -20.65
CA ARG A 517 -22.68 -15.26 -19.90
C ARG A 517 -22.39 -14.95 -18.44
N LEU A 518 -23.23 -15.44 -17.53
CA LEU A 518 -23.08 -15.30 -16.09
C LEU A 518 -22.55 -16.60 -15.49
N ASN A 519 -21.66 -16.53 -14.49
CA ASN A 519 -21.15 -17.68 -13.75
C ASN A 519 -20.89 -17.31 -12.27
N LEU A 520 -21.64 -17.88 -11.33
CA LEU A 520 -21.46 -17.64 -9.89
C LEU A 520 -20.53 -18.70 -9.28
N VAL A 521 -19.37 -18.32 -8.76
CA VAL A 521 -18.39 -19.23 -8.16
C VAL A 521 -18.34 -19.03 -6.64
N LEU A 522 -18.62 -20.06 -5.84
CA LEU A 522 -18.51 -19.96 -4.37
C LEU A 522 -17.06 -19.68 -3.97
N ARG A 523 -16.86 -18.77 -3.02
CA ARG A 523 -15.61 -18.67 -2.28
C ARG A 523 -15.84 -19.30 -0.91
N ASP A 524 -15.36 -20.52 -0.73
CA ASP A 524 -15.10 -21.07 0.59
C ASP A 524 -13.67 -20.69 0.99
N THR A 525 -13.41 -20.45 2.28
CA THR A 525 -12.04 -20.40 2.79
C THR A 525 -11.79 -21.58 3.69
N LEU A 526 -10.68 -22.26 3.48
CA LEU A 526 -10.22 -23.35 4.33
C LEU A 526 -9.04 -22.85 5.16
N HIS A 527 -9.25 -22.68 6.46
CA HIS A 527 -8.20 -22.40 7.42
C HIS A 527 -7.54 -23.72 7.82
N LEU A 528 -6.26 -23.86 7.55
CA LEU A 528 -5.46 -25.03 7.89
C LEU A 528 -4.46 -24.68 9.00
N PRO A 529 -4.04 -25.66 9.81
CA PRO A 529 -2.86 -25.51 10.64
C PRO A 529 -1.66 -25.13 9.76
N ALA A 530 -0.96 -24.08 10.18
CA ALA A 530 0.36 -23.78 9.66
C ALA A 530 1.33 -24.90 10.04
N ALA A 531 2.40 -25.04 9.25
CA ALA A 531 3.51 -25.89 9.64
C ALA A 531 4.08 -25.41 10.98
N THR A 532 4.60 -26.33 11.80
CA THR A 532 5.27 -26.03 13.08
C THR A 532 6.31 -24.94 12.91
N THR A 533 6.96 -24.92 11.75
CA THR A 533 7.88 -23.88 11.33
C THR A 533 7.43 -23.31 9.99
N THR A 534 7.46 -21.99 9.86
CA THR A 534 7.11 -21.28 8.62
C THR A 534 8.32 -20.48 8.13
N PRO A 535 8.84 -20.72 6.92
CA PRO A 535 9.87 -19.85 6.36
C PRO A 535 9.26 -18.50 6.00
N ILE A 536 10.02 -17.44 6.26
CA ILE A 536 9.74 -16.09 5.75
C ILE A 536 10.89 -15.65 4.87
N LEU A 537 10.56 -15.20 3.66
CA LEU A 537 11.54 -14.78 2.66
C LEU A 537 11.22 -13.38 2.16
N GLY A 538 12.25 -12.61 1.88
CA GLY A 538 12.15 -11.34 1.16
C GLY A 538 12.98 -11.44 -0.11
N THR A 539 12.34 -11.38 -1.27
CA THR A 539 13.02 -11.47 -2.57
C THR A 539 12.92 -10.13 -3.29
N TRP A 540 14.05 -9.56 -3.65
CA TRP A 540 14.10 -8.44 -4.60
C TRP A 540 14.33 -9.03 -5.99
N SER A 541 13.28 -9.07 -6.82
CA SER A 541 13.40 -9.43 -8.23
C SER A 541 14.01 -8.25 -8.99
N ARG A 542 15.13 -8.47 -9.67
CA ARG A 542 15.81 -7.45 -10.48
C ARG A 542 16.61 -8.15 -11.57
N ASN A 543 15.91 -8.52 -12.66
CA ASN A 543 16.49 -9.21 -13.80
C ASN A 543 17.30 -8.23 -14.68
N THR A 544 18.41 -7.72 -14.13
CA THR A 544 19.23 -6.69 -14.76
C THR A 544 20.72 -6.91 -14.51
N THR A 545 21.55 -6.18 -15.23
CA THR A 545 23.00 -6.25 -15.07
C THR A 545 23.46 -5.34 -13.93
N LEU A 546 24.16 -5.91 -12.95
CA LEU A 546 24.96 -5.12 -12.01
C LEU A 546 26.26 -4.73 -12.71
N ALA A 547 26.31 -3.49 -13.19
CA ALA A 547 27.48 -2.97 -13.90
C ALA A 547 28.71 -2.89 -12.99
N ALA A 548 29.90 -3.06 -13.58
CA ALA A 548 31.16 -2.99 -12.86
C ALA A 548 31.28 -1.68 -12.03
N GLY A 549 31.66 -1.81 -10.76
CA GLY A 549 31.83 -0.69 -9.84
C GLY A 549 30.54 -0.02 -9.33
N ARG A 550 29.35 -0.44 -9.78
CA ARG A 550 28.08 0.02 -9.20
C ARG A 550 27.72 -0.80 -7.96
N SER A 551 27.13 -0.13 -6.97
CA SER A 551 26.60 -0.77 -5.77
C SER A 551 25.11 -1.08 -5.93
N TRP A 552 24.67 -2.17 -5.30
CA TRP A 552 23.28 -2.44 -5.02
C TRP A 552 23.09 -2.57 -3.51
N GLU A 553 22.39 -1.60 -2.93
CA GLU A 553 22.12 -1.50 -1.50
C GLU A 553 20.73 -2.08 -1.19
N VAL A 554 20.72 -3.07 -0.29
CA VAL A 554 19.57 -3.88 0.06
C VAL A 554 19.45 -3.95 1.58
N SER A 555 18.22 -3.91 2.09
CA SER A 555 17.98 -4.09 3.52
C SER A 555 16.65 -4.80 3.79
N ALA A 556 16.56 -5.45 4.94
CA ALA A 556 15.37 -6.15 5.42
C ALA A 556 15.24 -6.02 6.93
N VAL A 557 14.02 -6.22 7.45
CA VAL A 557 13.72 -6.09 8.87
C VAL A 557 12.95 -7.30 9.39
N VAL A 558 13.17 -7.65 10.65
CA VAL A 558 12.26 -8.45 11.48
C VAL A 558 12.17 -7.83 12.87
N GLY A 559 10.97 -7.67 13.42
CA GLY A 559 10.77 -7.00 14.70
C GLY A 559 9.53 -7.46 15.46
N LEU A 560 9.43 -7.05 16.72
CA LEU A 560 8.34 -7.40 17.62
C LEU A 560 7.06 -6.61 17.32
N ILE A 561 5.92 -7.28 17.48
CA ILE A 561 4.60 -6.65 17.56
C ILE A 561 4.16 -6.69 19.01
N ALA A 562 3.74 -5.53 19.52
CA ALA A 562 3.10 -5.47 20.80
C ALA A 562 1.66 -6.01 20.73
N PRO A 563 1.19 -6.73 21.78
CA PRO A 563 -0.13 -7.34 21.78
C PRO A 563 -1.24 -6.35 21.38
N GLY A 564 -1.98 -6.68 20.32
CA GLY A 564 -3.09 -5.85 19.81
C GLY A 564 -2.66 -4.50 19.21
N GLN A 565 -1.37 -4.30 18.91
CA GLN A 565 -0.80 -3.00 18.52
C GLN A 565 0.09 -3.11 17.27
N ALA A 566 -0.29 -3.95 16.30
CA ALA A 566 0.49 -4.20 15.08
C ALA A 566 0.79 -2.91 14.30
N ARG A 567 -0.22 -2.05 14.07
CA ARG A 567 -0.06 -0.78 13.36
C ARG A 567 1.00 0.10 14.01
N ARG A 568 0.86 0.40 15.31
CA ARG A 568 1.78 1.29 16.03
C ARG A 568 3.16 0.68 16.24
N SER A 569 3.26 -0.64 16.40
CA SER A 569 4.55 -1.35 16.47
C SER A 569 5.33 -1.24 15.17
N PHE A 570 4.66 -1.43 14.03
CA PHE A 570 5.27 -1.25 12.73
C PHE A 570 5.59 0.22 12.44
N LEU A 571 4.69 1.14 12.81
CA LEU A 571 4.91 2.58 12.63
C LEU A 571 6.10 3.12 13.44
N ALA A 572 6.29 2.64 14.67
CA ALA A 572 7.47 2.98 15.47
C ALA A 572 8.77 2.59 14.76
N TYR A 573 8.80 1.45 14.05
CA TYR A 573 9.91 1.08 13.19
C TYR A 573 10.00 2.00 11.96
N ASN A 574 8.88 2.22 11.27
CA ASN A 574 8.85 2.98 10.02
C ASN A 574 9.30 4.43 10.22
N GLU A 575 8.87 5.12 11.29
CA GLU A 575 9.30 6.49 11.57
C GLU A 575 10.80 6.61 11.90
N ARG A 576 11.42 5.55 12.44
CA ARG A 576 12.88 5.53 12.64
C ARG A 576 13.61 5.33 11.33
N GLU A 577 13.16 4.40 10.49
CA GLU A 577 13.90 3.95 9.31
C GLU A 577 13.53 4.65 8.01
N ARG A 578 12.40 5.36 7.97
CA ARG A 578 12.02 6.20 6.83
C ARG A 578 13.10 7.23 6.52
N ALA A 579 13.16 7.65 5.26
CA ALA A 579 14.23 8.51 4.75
C ALA A 579 14.33 9.83 5.53
N VAL A 580 13.18 10.44 5.78
CA VAL A 580 13.02 11.61 6.63
C VAL A 580 11.82 11.35 7.55
N PRO A 581 11.96 11.52 8.88
CA PRO A 581 10.83 11.45 9.80
C PRO A 581 9.68 12.35 9.37
N TRP A 582 8.46 12.02 9.80
CA TRP A 582 7.29 12.84 9.52
C TRP A 582 7.56 14.33 9.81
N ARG A 583 7.10 15.18 8.88
CA ARG A 583 7.17 16.63 8.99
C ARG A 583 6.02 17.25 8.20
N ALA A 584 5.56 18.41 8.67
CA ALA A 584 4.59 19.20 7.93
C ALA A 584 5.20 19.80 6.66
N MET A 585 4.53 19.59 5.53
CA MET A 585 4.84 20.09 4.20
C MET A 585 3.55 20.58 3.51
N PRO A 586 2.89 21.63 4.02
CA PRO A 586 1.92 22.39 3.24
C PRO A 586 2.63 23.05 2.05
N ALA A 587 2.16 22.77 0.85
CA ALA A 587 2.74 23.26 -0.40
C ALA A 587 1.65 23.76 -1.36
N TYR A 588 1.86 24.94 -1.94
CA TYR A 588 1.08 25.41 -3.07
C TYR A 588 1.56 24.70 -4.32
N ILE A 589 0.62 24.17 -5.12
CA ILE A 589 0.94 23.48 -6.37
C ILE A 589 0.21 24.18 -7.52
N SER A 590 0.95 24.61 -8.54
CA SER A 590 0.43 25.48 -9.60
C SER A 590 -0.47 24.79 -10.63
N TRP A 591 -0.67 23.47 -10.54
CA TRP A 591 -1.36 22.67 -11.57
C TRP A 591 -2.71 23.28 -11.96
N TYR A 592 -3.63 23.43 -11.01
CA TYR A 592 -4.98 23.91 -11.30
C TYR A 592 -5.03 25.39 -11.69
N GLU A 593 -4.34 26.28 -10.96
CA GLU A 593 -4.42 27.72 -11.22
C GLU A 593 -3.74 28.10 -12.54
N LEU A 594 -2.55 27.57 -12.83
CA LEU A 594 -1.72 28.06 -13.93
C LEU A 594 -1.61 27.11 -15.12
N ASN A 595 -1.71 25.78 -14.92
CA ASN A 595 -1.27 24.81 -15.95
C ASN A 595 -2.38 23.96 -16.57
N ILE A 596 -3.37 23.49 -15.81
CA ILE A 596 -4.36 22.53 -16.27
C ILE A 596 -5.10 23.10 -17.50
N ASP A 597 -5.19 22.30 -18.55
CA ASP A 597 -5.73 22.66 -19.88
C ASP A 597 -4.91 23.70 -20.68
N ARG A 598 -3.72 24.10 -20.19
CA ARG A 598 -2.88 25.17 -20.76
C ARG A 598 -1.41 24.78 -20.96
N ASN A 599 -1.04 23.55 -20.63
CA ASN A 599 0.34 23.04 -20.69
C ASN A 599 0.71 22.34 -22.02
N ASN A 600 -0.13 22.43 -23.06
CA ASN A 600 -0.07 21.55 -24.25
C ASN A 600 0.29 22.27 -25.57
N ASP A 601 0.76 23.52 -25.52
CA ASP A 601 1.14 24.27 -26.72
C ASP A 601 2.59 23.91 -27.15
N PRO A 602 2.82 23.42 -28.38
CA PRO A 602 4.17 23.15 -28.87
C PRO A 602 5.09 24.37 -28.92
N ASN A 603 4.52 25.59 -28.94
CA ASN A 603 5.26 26.85 -28.94
C ASN A 603 5.24 27.58 -27.59
N TYR A 604 4.67 26.96 -26.55
CA TYR A 604 4.60 27.49 -25.19
C TYR A 604 3.79 28.79 -25.02
N THR A 605 3.04 29.28 -26.00
CA THR A 605 2.35 30.58 -25.92
C THR A 605 1.22 30.59 -24.88
N GLY A 606 0.56 29.45 -24.68
CA GLY A 606 -0.47 29.27 -23.66
C GLY A 606 0.04 28.71 -22.32
N ASN A 607 1.30 28.28 -22.25
CA ASN A 607 1.87 27.63 -21.07
C ASN A 607 2.14 28.65 -19.95
N MET A 608 2.25 28.14 -18.72
CA MET A 608 2.62 28.94 -17.54
C MET A 608 3.89 29.76 -17.77
N HIS A 609 3.88 30.98 -17.23
CA HIS A 609 4.95 31.96 -17.38
C HIS A 609 5.49 32.42 -16.02
N ASP A 610 6.79 32.75 -15.95
CA ASP A 610 7.43 33.19 -14.70
C ASP A 610 6.72 34.40 -14.04
N THR A 611 6.17 35.33 -14.82
CA THR A 611 5.41 36.50 -14.33
C THR A 611 4.14 36.09 -13.59
N GLN A 612 3.44 35.06 -14.05
CA GLN A 612 2.26 34.51 -13.37
C GLN A 612 2.67 33.84 -12.06
N CYS A 613 3.74 33.04 -12.07
CA CYS A 613 4.31 32.44 -10.86
C CYS A 613 4.67 33.50 -9.83
N ASN A 614 5.34 34.59 -10.26
CA ASN A 614 5.74 35.69 -9.40
C ASN A 614 4.54 36.40 -8.78
N GLU A 615 3.47 36.62 -9.55
CA GLU A 615 2.25 37.25 -9.04
C GLU A 615 1.55 36.38 -7.98
N VAL A 616 1.47 35.06 -8.20
CA VAL A 616 0.96 34.13 -7.18
C VAL A 616 1.74 34.29 -5.88
N VAL A 617 3.09 34.25 -5.92
CA VAL A 617 3.90 34.38 -4.69
C VAL A 617 3.66 35.74 -4.01
N ARG A 618 3.50 36.84 -4.77
CA ARG A 618 3.18 38.17 -4.22
C ARG A 618 1.80 38.21 -3.55
N GLN A 619 0.80 37.55 -4.14
CA GLN A 619 -0.54 37.45 -3.54
C GLN A 619 -0.50 36.65 -2.24
N TRP A 620 0.17 35.51 -2.22
CA TRP A 620 0.34 34.72 -1.00
C TRP A 620 1.09 35.51 0.08
N LYS A 621 2.15 36.23 -0.28
CA LYS A 621 2.85 37.12 0.67
C LYS A 621 1.91 38.17 1.24
N LYS A 622 1.19 38.90 0.39
CA LYS A 622 0.29 39.97 0.81
C LYS A 622 -0.88 39.48 1.67
N GLN A 623 -1.46 38.33 1.33
CA GLN A 623 -2.73 37.87 1.89
C GLN A 623 -2.55 36.92 3.08
N LEU A 624 -1.50 36.09 3.07
CA LEU A 624 -1.21 35.13 4.14
C LEU A 624 -0.10 35.65 5.07
N PHE A 625 1.07 35.95 4.52
CA PHE A 625 2.26 36.25 5.32
C PHE A 625 2.19 37.63 5.99
N ASP A 626 2.01 38.70 5.22
CA ASP A 626 2.00 40.07 5.73
C ASP A 626 0.84 40.32 6.71
N ARG A 627 -0.29 39.59 6.54
CA ARG A 627 -1.48 39.73 7.39
C ARG A 627 -1.47 38.88 8.64
N TYR A 628 -1.03 37.61 8.53
CA TYR A 628 -1.18 36.63 9.61
C TYR A 628 0.16 36.11 10.14
N GLY A 629 1.29 36.46 9.53
CA GLY A 629 2.61 35.94 9.88
C GLY A 629 2.80 34.47 9.50
N GLU A 630 1.90 33.93 8.68
CA GLU A 630 1.86 32.52 8.30
C GLU A 630 2.45 32.28 6.92
N HIS A 631 3.03 31.10 6.71
CA HIS A 631 3.63 30.71 5.44
C HIS A 631 3.48 29.21 5.20
N ILE A 632 3.56 28.85 3.92
CA ILE A 632 3.68 27.46 3.46
C ILE A 632 5.16 27.10 3.29
N ASN A 633 5.46 25.81 3.15
CA ASN A 633 6.85 25.36 3.05
C ASN A 633 7.44 25.58 1.65
N SER A 634 6.62 25.39 0.61
CA SER A 634 7.08 25.41 -0.78
C SER A 634 6.01 25.89 -1.77
N PHE A 635 6.43 26.68 -2.76
CA PHE A 635 5.69 26.91 -4.00
C PHE A 635 6.20 25.97 -5.07
N VAL A 636 5.35 25.07 -5.56
CA VAL A 636 5.71 24.01 -6.49
C VAL A 636 5.15 24.32 -7.87
N TRP A 637 6.06 24.46 -8.84
CA TRP A 637 5.70 24.70 -10.23
C TRP A 637 5.46 23.35 -10.92
N ASP A 638 4.18 23.06 -11.19
CA ASP A 638 3.72 21.79 -11.78
C ASP A 638 4.04 21.71 -13.29
N ASP A 639 3.55 20.68 -14.00
CA ASP A 639 3.81 20.44 -15.42
C ASP A 639 3.63 21.69 -16.28
N GLY A 640 4.61 22.01 -17.14
CA GLY A 640 4.56 23.12 -18.09
C GLY A 640 5.72 24.10 -18.01
N TRP A 641 6.67 23.93 -17.06
CA TRP A 641 7.86 24.78 -16.93
C TRP A 641 9.02 24.38 -17.86
N ASP A 642 9.08 23.11 -18.26
CA ASP A 642 10.19 22.55 -19.01
C ASP A 642 10.03 22.69 -20.52
N HIS A 643 11.16 22.67 -21.20
CA HIS A 643 11.30 22.41 -22.62
C HIS A 643 11.16 20.93 -22.86
N TYR A 644 10.20 20.56 -23.72
CA TYR A 644 9.76 19.18 -23.88
C TYR A 644 10.93 18.27 -24.29
N GLY A 645 11.20 17.27 -23.44
CA GLY A 645 12.16 16.20 -23.71
C GLY A 645 13.56 16.42 -23.12
N THR A 646 13.98 17.65 -22.84
CA THR A 646 15.33 17.92 -22.30
C THR A 646 15.35 18.23 -20.81
N TRP A 647 14.19 18.46 -20.18
CA TRP A 647 14.07 18.90 -18.79
C TRP A 647 14.84 20.20 -18.47
N THR A 648 15.05 21.05 -19.49
CA THR A 648 15.54 22.43 -19.32
C THR A 648 14.37 23.41 -19.28
N PHE A 649 14.58 24.68 -18.94
CA PHE A 649 13.49 25.67 -18.94
C PHE A 649 13.01 26.00 -20.37
N ASN A 650 11.69 26.12 -20.56
CA ASN A 650 11.14 26.65 -21.81
C ASN A 650 11.28 28.19 -21.91
N PRO A 651 10.98 28.80 -23.07
CA PRO A 651 11.14 30.25 -23.27
C PRO A 651 10.35 31.16 -22.32
N ASN A 652 9.29 30.68 -21.67
CA ASN A 652 8.51 31.47 -20.69
C ASN A 652 9.20 31.61 -19.32
N PHE A 653 10.33 30.91 -19.13
CA PHE A 653 11.18 30.99 -17.94
C PHE A 653 12.61 31.40 -18.33
N PRO A 654 12.82 32.59 -18.92
CA PRO A 654 14.13 33.00 -19.43
C PRO A 654 15.21 33.09 -18.34
N ASN A 655 14.80 33.27 -17.08
CA ASN A 655 15.67 33.29 -15.91
C ASN A 655 15.41 32.12 -14.94
N GLY A 656 14.76 31.06 -15.41
CA GLY A 656 14.28 29.97 -14.56
C GLY A 656 13.35 30.47 -13.45
N PHE A 657 13.44 29.86 -12.26
CA PHE A 657 12.63 30.21 -11.09
C PHE A 657 13.26 31.28 -10.18
N LYS A 658 14.26 32.03 -10.67
CA LYS A 658 15.06 32.92 -9.82
C LYS A 658 14.25 33.96 -9.06
N GLU A 659 13.30 34.62 -9.73
CA GLU A 659 12.48 35.67 -9.08
C GLU A 659 11.44 35.07 -8.13
N SER A 660 10.80 33.96 -8.50
CA SER A 660 9.82 33.30 -7.63
C SER A 660 10.46 32.71 -6.37
N ASP A 661 11.68 32.16 -6.48
CA ASP A 661 12.51 31.75 -5.35
C ASP A 661 12.88 32.94 -4.44
N ARG A 662 13.32 34.06 -5.03
CA ARG A 662 13.64 35.28 -4.28
C ARG A 662 12.43 35.77 -3.47
N LEU A 663 11.25 35.82 -4.09
CA LEU A 663 10.01 36.23 -3.45
C LEU A 663 9.56 35.24 -2.37
N ALA A 664 9.65 33.93 -2.62
CA ALA A 664 9.27 32.90 -1.65
C ALA A 664 10.12 32.98 -0.37
N ARG A 665 11.41 33.25 -0.52
CA ARG A 665 12.35 33.40 0.60
C ARG A 665 12.02 34.57 1.52
N GLU A 666 11.36 35.62 1.03
CA GLU A 666 10.91 36.75 1.87
C GLU A 666 9.91 36.29 2.96
N MET A 667 9.19 35.19 2.72
CA MET A 667 8.25 34.58 3.69
C MET A 667 8.89 33.46 4.53
N GLY A 668 10.12 33.05 4.22
CA GLY A 668 10.73 31.82 4.75
C GLY A 668 10.31 30.54 3.99
N SER A 669 9.57 30.67 2.88
CA SER A 669 9.20 29.57 1.99
C SER A 669 10.33 29.25 1.01
N GLY A 670 10.32 28.04 0.44
CA GLY A 670 11.16 27.66 -0.69
C GLY A 670 10.34 27.41 -1.95
N ILE A 671 10.98 26.79 -2.93
CA ILE A 671 10.33 26.37 -4.18
C ILE A 671 10.51 24.87 -4.45
N GLY A 672 9.71 24.36 -5.38
CA GLY A 672 9.80 23.00 -5.91
C GLY A 672 9.34 22.92 -7.36
N ALA A 673 9.46 21.73 -7.94
CA ALA A 673 9.03 21.48 -9.31
C ALA A 673 8.46 20.07 -9.50
N TRP A 674 7.56 19.94 -10.47
CA TRP A 674 7.09 18.66 -10.98
C TRP A 674 8.02 18.13 -12.08
N LEU A 675 8.25 16.82 -12.08
CA LEU A 675 8.86 16.08 -13.19
C LEU A 675 8.11 14.76 -13.38
N GLY A 676 7.78 14.41 -14.62
CA GLY A 676 7.22 13.10 -14.94
C GLY A 676 8.31 12.14 -15.45
N PRO A 677 8.82 11.16 -14.68
CA PRO A 677 10.01 10.40 -15.05
C PRO A 677 9.88 9.61 -16.36
N VAL A 678 8.66 9.33 -16.84
CA VAL A 678 8.37 8.71 -18.16
C VAL A 678 7.58 9.63 -19.11
N GLY A 679 7.66 10.94 -18.86
CA GLY A 679 7.08 12.00 -19.69
C GLY A 679 5.81 12.65 -19.14
N GLY A 680 5.16 12.06 -18.14
CA GLY A 680 3.88 12.54 -17.63
C GLY A 680 2.72 12.31 -18.62
N TYR A 681 1.68 13.13 -18.55
CA TYR A 681 0.38 12.84 -19.15
C TYR A 681 0.04 13.73 -20.34
N GLY A 682 -1.02 13.34 -21.05
CA GLY A 682 -1.60 14.15 -22.11
C GLY A 682 -0.63 14.51 -23.22
N GLN A 683 -0.91 15.63 -23.87
CA GLN A 683 -0.19 16.06 -25.08
C GLN A 683 1.23 16.56 -24.76
N SER A 684 1.42 17.28 -23.65
CA SER A 684 2.75 17.68 -23.14
C SER A 684 3.66 16.45 -22.98
N GLY A 685 3.15 15.38 -22.37
CA GLY A 685 3.89 14.13 -22.22
C GLY A 685 4.17 13.43 -23.55
N ASN A 686 3.26 13.52 -24.52
CA ASN A 686 3.50 13.01 -25.88
C ASN A 686 4.68 13.73 -26.55
N TYR A 687 4.80 15.06 -26.41
CA TYR A 687 5.94 15.80 -26.94
C TYR A 687 7.26 15.36 -26.31
N ARG A 688 7.29 15.16 -24.98
CA ARG A 688 8.48 14.65 -24.28
C ARG A 688 8.88 13.26 -24.78
N ARG A 689 7.93 12.33 -24.88
CA ARG A 689 8.19 10.98 -25.39
C ARG A 689 8.64 10.99 -26.86
N GLN A 690 8.02 11.82 -27.70
CA GLN A 690 8.36 11.94 -29.11
C GLN A 690 9.81 12.41 -29.31
N TYR A 691 10.30 13.32 -28.47
CA TYR A 691 11.70 13.74 -28.49
C TYR A 691 12.68 12.56 -28.30
N TRP A 692 12.29 11.52 -27.57
CA TRP A 692 13.09 10.33 -27.25
C TRP A 692 12.79 9.10 -28.10
N ALA A 693 11.77 9.11 -28.97
CA ALA A 693 11.33 7.94 -29.74
C ALA A 693 12.45 7.28 -30.58
N GLY A 694 13.38 8.08 -31.12
CA GLY A 694 14.56 7.59 -31.86
C GLY A 694 15.85 7.51 -31.04
N LYS A 695 15.79 7.67 -29.71
CA LYS A 695 16.95 7.81 -28.81
C LYS A 695 16.93 6.79 -27.67
N GLY A 696 16.32 5.62 -27.90
CA GLY A 696 16.15 4.57 -26.89
C GLY A 696 14.92 4.73 -25.98
N GLY A 697 14.03 5.70 -26.26
CA GLY A 697 12.78 5.90 -25.52
C GLY A 697 12.94 6.68 -24.22
N MET A 698 11.82 7.23 -23.73
CA MET A 698 11.75 7.98 -22.46
C MET A 698 11.39 7.04 -21.31
N GLN A 699 12.34 6.20 -20.92
CA GLN A 699 12.21 5.21 -19.84
C GLN A 699 13.46 5.21 -18.98
N LEU A 700 13.33 4.99 -17.67
CA LEU A 700 14.46 5.18 -16.74
C LEU A 700 15.57 4.13 -16.90
N SER A 701 15.31 3.02 -17.60
CA SER A 701 16.37 2.09 -18.01
C SER A 701 17.21 2.53 -19.20
N ASN A 702 16.78 3.55 -19.96
CA ASN A 702 17.62 4.13 -21.02
C ASN A 702 18.72 5.00 -20.38
N PRO A 703 20.01 4.61 -20.44
CA PRO A 703 21.06 5.33 -19.73
C PRO A 703 21.25 6.78 -20.18
N ALA A 704 21.01 7.08 -21.46
CA ALA A 704 21.12 8.43 -21.99
C ALA A 704 20.03 9.34 -21.43
N TYR A 705 18.79 8.84 -21.39
CA TYR A 705 17.68 9.58 -20.81
C TYR A 705 17.79 9.69 -19.28
N TYR A 706 18.17 8.60 -18.59
CA TYR A 706 18.35 8.60 -17.15
C TYR A 706 19.37 9.66 -16.70
N LYS A 707 20.44 9.83 -17.48
CA LYS A 707 21.41 10.92 -17.26
C LYS A 707 20.75 12.30 -17.40
N VAL A 708 19.98 12.56 -18.45
CA VAL A 708 19.29 13.86 -18.63
C VAL A 708 18.32 14.14 -17.48
N PHE A 709 17.54 13.13 -17.06
CA PHE A 709 16.61 13.25 -15.94
C PHE A 709 17.33 13.56 -14.62
N THR A 710 18.39 12.82 -14.29
CA THR A 710 19.16 13.02 -13.05
C THR A 710 19.96 14.33 -13.07
N ASP A 711 20.50 14.75 -14.21
CA ASP A 711 21.16 16.05 -14.36
C ASP A 711 20.18 17.21 -14.10
N ALA A 712 18.93 17.13 -14.58
CA ALA A 712 17.91 18.13 -14.34
C ALA A 712 17.53 18.23 -12.85
N ILE A 713 17.41 17.08 -12.17
CA ILE A 713 17.21 17.02 -10.72
C ILE A 713 18.34 17.74 -9.99
N VAL A 714 19.61 17.45 -10.34
CA VAL A 714 20.78 18.09 -9.72
C VAL A 714 20.83 19.58 -10.03
N ASP A 715 20.49 19.99 -11.25
CA ASP A 715 20.47 21.40 -11.65
C ASP A 715 19.51 22.23 -10.79
N LEU A 716 18.25 21.77 -10.70
CA LEU A 716 17.19 22.42 -9.92
C LEU A 716 17.51 22.46 -8.42
N CYS A 717 18.04 21.36 -7.86
CA CYS A 717 18.31 21.28 -6.44
C CYS A 717 19.59 21.99 -5.98
N LYS A 718 20.62 22.04 -6.83
CA LYS A 718 21.98 22.39 -6.40
C LYS A 718 22.60 23.51 -7.23
N ASN A 719 22.59 23.40 -8.56
CA ASN A 719 23.43 24.25 -9.40
C ASN A 719 22.88 25.68 -9.57
N ARG A 720 21.56 25.86 -9.46
CA ARG A 720 20.89 27.16 -9.66
C ARG A 720 20.92 28.09 -8.45
N GLY A 721 21.33 27.60 -7.27
CA GLY A 721 21.34 28.37 -6.03
C GLY A 721 19.94 28.68 -5.45
N TYR A 722 18.92 27.91 -5.85
CA TYR A 722 17.55 28.02 -5.31
C TYR A 722 17.45 27.46 -3.89
N ASP A 723 16.45 27.92 -3.13
CA ASP A 723 16.00 27.22 -1.93
C ASP A 723 14.98 26.16 -2.35
N PHE A 724 15.49 25.17 -3.06
CA PHE A 724 14.70 24.06 -3.58
C PHE A 724 14.43 23.06 -2.45
N ARG A 725 13.16 22.76 -2.20
CA ARG A 725 12.71 21.94 -1.06
C ARG A 725 11.90 20.72 -1.45
N PHE A 726 11.36 20.69 -2.67
CA PHE A 726 10.28 19.79 -3.02
C PHE A 726 10.35 19.31 -4.48
N PHE A 727 10.22 18.00 -4.68
CA PHE A 727 9.92 17.41 -5.99
C PHE A 727 8.56 16.71 -5.96
N LYS A 728 7.76 16.93 -7.01
CA LYS A 728 6.65 16.04 -7.38
C LYS A 728 7.13 15.14 -8.52
N PHE A 729 7.26 13.84 -8.27
CA PHE A 729 7.64 12.87 -9.31
C PHE A 729 6.44 12.03 -9.71
N ASP A 730 6.04 12.09 -10.98
CA ASP A 730 4.72 11.62 -11.40
C ASP A 730 4.76 10.62 -12.55
N GLY A 731 3.89 9.61 -12.54
CA GLY A 731 3.84 8.60 -13.60
C GLY A 731 4.89 7.52 -13.44
N ILE A 732 5.00 6.97 -12.24
CA ILE A 732 5.86 5.82 -11.95
C ILE A 732 5.33 4.53 -12.58
N SER A 733 4.01 4.44 -12.75
CA SER A 733 3.30 3.34 -13.42
C SER A 733 2.10 3.88 -14.19
N ALA A 734 1.76 3.19 -15.27
CA ALA A 734 0.59 3.48 -16.11
C ALA A 734 -0.72 2.91 -15.55
N GLN A 735 -0.70 2.22 -14.40
CA GLN A 735 -1.89 1.65 -13.78
C GLN A 735 -2.75 2.75 -13.14
N PHE A 736 -4.06 2.66 -13.37
CA PHE A 736 -5.03 3.58 -12.76
C PHE A 736 -5.10 3.42 -11.23
N SER A 737 -5.03 2.17 -10.76
CA SER A 737 -4.84 1.81 -9.35
C SER A 737 -3.72 0.77 -9.30
N ALA A 738 -2.59 1.15 -8.72
CA ALA A 738 -1.39 0.33 -8.69
C ALA A 738 -1.34 -0.53 -7.43
N VAL A 739 -1.02 -1.82 -7.62
CA VAL A 739 -0.65 -2.74 -6.53
C VAL A 739 0.82 -3.17 -6.62
N GLY A 740 1.56 -2.62 -7.59
CA GLY A 740 2.95 -2.93 -7.89
C GLY A 740 3.42 -2.17 -9.12
N PRO A 741 4.65 -2.41 -9.59
CA PRO A 741 5.13 -1.84 -10.84
C PRO A 741 4.32 -2.35 -12.02
N ASP A 742 4.43 -1.68 -13.18
CA ASP A 742 3.83 -2.20 -14.41
C ASP A 742 4.36 -3.60 -14.74
N PRO A 743 3.52 -4.50 -15.30
CA PRO A 743 3.95 -5.87 -15.61
C PRO A 743 5.16 -5.91 -16.55
N GLY A 744 6.10 -6.81 -16.26
CA GLY A 744 7.30 -7.05 -17.07
C GLY A 744 8.50 -6.18 -16.68
N THR A 745 9.65 -6.49 -17.27
CA THR A 745 10.95 -5.92 -16.87
C THR A 745 11.02 -4.40 -16.97
N VAL A 746 10.37 -3.80 -17.98
CA VAL A 746 10.39 -2.33 -18.16
C VAL A 746 9.70 -1.62 -17.00
N GLY A 747 8.58 -2.15 -16.51
CA GLY A 747 7.88 -1.60 -15.36
C GLY A 747 8.68 -1.74 -14.06
N GLU A 748 9.30 -2.91 -13.85
CA GLU A 748 10.23 -3.12 -12.73
C GLU A 748 11.40 -2.13 -12.81
N GLU A 749 12.04 -1.97 -13.96
CA GLU A 749 13.17 -1.05 -14.15
C GLU A 749 12.80 0.42 -13.96
N ASN A 750 11.60 0.85 -14.36
CA ASN A 750 11.13 2.22 -14.10
C ASN A 750 10.94 2.48 -12.60
N ALA A 751 10.32 1.54 -11.87
CA ALA A 751 10.20 1.64 -10.42
C ALA A 751 11.59 1.67 -9.73
N GLU A 752 12.52 0.84 -10.18
CA GLU A 752 13.89 0.83 -9.66
C GLU A 752 14.68 2.11 -10.02
N GLY A 753 14.45 2.65 -11.22
CA GLY A 753 15.08 3.87 -11.70
C GLY A 753 14.71 5.08 -10.84
N ILE A 754 13.43 5.21 -10.46
CA ILE A 754 12.99 6.31 -9.60
C ILE A 754 13.51 6.15 -8.17
N ILE A 755 13.48 4.94 -7.60
CA ILE A 755 14.08 4.62 -6.30
C ILE A 755 15.57 5.00 -6.29
N SER A 756 16.29 4.68 -7.38
CA SER A 756 17.71 5.00 -7.53
C SER A 756 17.95 6.51 -7.64
N ALA A 757 17.08 7.25 -8.33
CA ALA A 757 17.19 8.69 -8.49
C ALA A 757 16.96 9.42 -7.14
N GLU A 758 15.93 9.04 -6.39
CA GLU A 758 15.68 9.61 -5.06
C GLU A 758 16.82 9.31 -4.08
N ARG A 759 17.33 8.06 -4.08
CA ARG A 759 18.51 7.68 -3.27
C ARG A 759 19.74 8.51 -3.64
N MET A 760 20.00 8.72 -4.94
CA MET A 760 21.09 9.57 -5.42
C MET A 760 20.94 11.00 -4.89
N VAL A 761 19.74 11.60 -4.97
CA VAL A 761 19.52 12.94 -4.43
C VAL A 761 19.83 12.98 -2.95
N ARG A 762 19.30 12.04 -2.17
CA ARG A 762 19.50 12.05 -0.72
C ARG A 762 20.97 11.88 -0.33
N ARG A 763 21.71 11.05 -1.07
CA ARG A 763 23.12 10.78 -0.78
C ARG A 763 24.05 11.91 -1.25
N ASP A 764 23.85 12.40 -2.47
CA ASP A 764 24.88 13.18 -3.19
C ASP A 764 24.49 14.66 -3.39
N VAL A 765 23.22 15.01 -3.20
CA VAL A 765 22.67 16.33 -3.52
C VAL A 765 22.13 17.02 -2.29
N LYS A 766 21.10 16.46 -1.66
CA LYS A 766 20.38 17.03 -0.52
C LYS A 766 19.53 15.98 0.19
N GLU A 767 20.00 15.52 1.36
CA GLU A 767 19.38 14.44 2.14
C GLU A 767 17.94 14.73 2.57
N ASP A 768 17.63 15.98 2.86
CA ASP A 768 16.37 16.44 3.44
C ASP A 768 15.33 16.96 2.43
N ILE A 769 15.53 16.75 1.12
CA ILE A 769 14.49 17.04 0.11
C ILE A 769 13.19 16.32 0.45
N PHE A 770 12.07 17.00 0.22
CA PHE A 770 10.76 16.38 0.28
C PHE A 770 10.38 15.79 -1.08
N PHE A 771 10.26 14.47 -1.13
CA PHE A 771 9.75 13.78 -2.31
C PHE A 771 8.26 13.49 -2.15
N ASN A 772 7.48 13.99 -3.11
CA ASN A 772 6.12 13.56 -3.34
C ASN A 772 6.13 12.67 -4.58
N THR A 773 6.21 11.36 -4.38
CA THR A 773 6.27 10.38 -5.47
C THR A 773 4.85 9.91 -5.77
N THR A 774 4.31 10.38 -6.89
CA THR A 774 2.89 10.32 -7.23
C THR A 774 2.62 9.51 -8.48
N VAL A 775 1.32 9.24 -8.68
CA VAL A 775 0.69 8.47 -9.76
C VAL A 775 1.47 7.23 -10.21
N GLY A 776 0.90 6.07 -9.89
CA GLY A 776 1.54 4.77 -10.12
C GLY A 776 2.36 4.25 -8.94
N THR A 777 2.44 4.99 -7.82
CA THR A 777 2.82 4.39 -6.53
C THR A 777 1.68 3.55 -5.96
N TRP A 778 2.03 2.51 -5.22
CA TRP A 778 1.10 1.63 -4.51
C TRP A 778 1.27 1.75 -2.99
N ALA A 779 0.28 1.27 -2.23
CA ALA A 779 0.27 1.33 -0.77
C ALA A 779 1.28 0.34 -0.14
N SER A 780 2.58 0.55 -0.36
CA SER A 780 3.65 -0.15 0.34
C SER A 780 4.32 0.79 1.35
N PRO A 781 4.49 0.36 2.62
CA PRO A 781 5.19 1.18 3.62
C PRO A 781 6.68 1.38 3.31
N PHE A 782 7.28 0.54 2.47
CA PHE A 782 8.70 0.62 2.17
C PHE A 782 9.06 1.70 1.15
N TRP A 783 8.05 2.34 0.52
CA TRP A 783 8.25 3.61 -0.18
C TRP A 783 8.89 4.66 0.74
N PHE A 784 8.48 4.73 2.01
CA PHE A 784 8.95 5.75 2.94
C PHE A 784 10.43 5.61 3.31
N ASN A 785 11.09 4.49 2.99
CA ASN A 785 12.54 4.35 3.11
C ASN A 785 13.30 5.20 2.08
N VAL A 786 12.61 5.71 1.05
CA VAL A 786 13.18 6.52 -0.04
C VAL A 786 12.41 7.82 -0.29
N THR A 787 11.08 7.82 -0.31
CA THR A 787 10.25 9.02 -0.52
C THR A 787 9.64 9.56 0.77
N ASP A 788 9.09 10.77 0.76
CA ASP A 788 8.34 11.33 1.90
C ASP A 788 6.85 10.99 1.78
N ALA A 789 6.24 11.10 0.58
CA ALA A 789 4.81 10.91 0.35
C ALA A 789 4.52 10.02 -0.88
N VAL A 790 3.41 9.28 -0.81
CA VAL A 790 2.88 8.45 -1.91
C VAL A 790 1.45 8.83 -2.27
N TRP A 791 1.02 8.46 -3.49
CA TRP A 791 -0.31 8.76 -4.02
C TRP A 791 -1.42 7.90 -3.43
N ARG A 792 -2.56 8.53 -3.08
CA ARG A 792 -3.79 7.82 -2.67
C ARG A 792 -4.42 6.94 -3.77
N GLN A 793 -3.95 7.09 -5.01
CA GLN A 793 -4.41 6.44 -6.26
C GLN A 793 -5.65 7.05 -6.91
N GLU A 794 -5.93 6.62 -8.14
CA GLU A 794 -7.04 7.03 -9.01
C GLU A 794 -7.04 8.53 -9.37
N GLY A 795 -8.20 9.13 -9.62
CA GLY A 795 -8.32 10.48 -10.22
C GLY A 795 -8.02 11.62 -9.23
N ASP A 796 -7.55 12.74 -9.75
CA ASP A 796 -7.27 13.98 -9.00
C ASP A 796 -8.53 14.55 -8.31
N PHE A 797 -9.68 14.45 -8.99
CA PHE A 797 -11.00 14.83 -8.50
C PHE A 797 -12.03 13.76 -8.87
N GLY A 798 -12.96 13.48 -7.96
CA GLY A 798 -14.06 12.53 -8.18
C GLY A 798 -15.25 12.85 -7.27
N LYS A 799 -16.37 12.15 -7.44
CA LYS A 799 -17.59 12.41 -6.67
C LYS A 799 -18.24 11.10 -6.25
N ILE A 800 -18.48 10.93 -4.96
CA ILE A 800 -19.24 9.79 -4.44
C ILE A 800 -20.04 10.18 -3.20
N GLY A 801 -21.15 9.50 -2.97
CA GLY A 801 -22.00 9.70 -1.80
C GLY A 801 -23.04 10.80 -1.99
N VAL A 802 -23.40 11.45 -0.89
CA VAL A 802 -24.53 12.40 -0.81
C VAL A 802 -24.07 13.81 -0.48
N GLY A 803 -24.96 14.79 -0.65
CA GLY A 803 -24.66 16.22 -0.46
C GLY A 803 -24.38 16.92 -1.79
N ASP A 804 -23.88 18.15 -1.70
CA ASP A 804 -23.39 18.88 -2.87
C ASP A 804 -22.10 18.24 -3.44
N ASP A 805 -21.64 18.71 -4.59
CA ASP A 805 -20.49 18.11 -5.26
C ASP A 805 -19.18 18.28 -4.48
N ARG A 806 -19.09 19.21 -3.52
CA ARG A 806 -17.93 19.37 -2.63
C ARG A 806 -17.95 18.33 -1.52
N GLU A 807 -19.11 18.08 -0.92
CA GLU A 807 -19.26 16.99 0.06
C GLU A 807 -18.99 15.62 -0.57
N GLN A 808 -19.44 15.42 -1.81
CA GLN A 808 -19.15 14.20 -2.56
C GLN A 808 -17.66 14.05 -2.90
N TRP A 809 -16.98 15.16 -3.19
CA TRP A 809 -15.53 15.19 -3.42
C TRP A 809 -14.74 14.78 -2.18
N ILE A 810 -15.01 15.40 -1.03
CA ILE A 810 -14.34 15.05 0.24
C ILE A 810 -14.55 13.55 0.54
N THR A 811 -15.78 13.06 0.34
CA THR A 811 -16.11 11.64 0.55
C THR A 811 -15.39 10.72 -0.42
N TYR A 812 -15.24 11.12 -1.70
CA TYR A 812 -14.50 10.35 -2.70
C TYR A 812 -13.03 10.22 -2.32
N ARG A 813 -12.37 11.36 -2.08
CA ARG A 813 -10.97 11.44 -1.69
C ARG A 813 -10.67 10.54 -0.49
N ASP A 814 -11.49 10.66 0.56
CA ASP A 814 -11.26 9.95 1.81
C ASP A 814 -11.60 8.45 1.66
N ARG A 815 -12.58 8.08 0.82
CA ARG A 815 -12.92 6.68 0.53
C ARG A 815 -11.76 5.94 -0.13
N LEU A 816 -10.99 6.61 -0.99
CA LEU A 816 -9.81 6.01 -1.62
C LEU A 816 -8.71 5.71 -0.61
N VAL A 817 -8.46 6.63 0.34
CA VAL A 817 -7.51 6.38 1.44
C VAL A 817 -7.98 5.18 2.27
N TYR A 818 -9.26 5.13 2.63
CA TYR A 818 -9.83 4.00 3.37
C TYR A 818 -9.65 2.68 2.62
N GLN A 819 -10.05 2.63 1.36
CA GLN A 819 -9.95 1.42 0.53
C GLN A 819 -8.50 0.96 0.37
N ASN A 820 -7.60 1.86 -0.03
CA ASN A 820 -6.26 1.48 -0.47
C ASN A 820 -5.26 1.31 0.68
N PHE A 821 -5.38 2.10 1.75
CA PHE A 821 -4.42 2.10 2.85
C PHE A 821 -5.00 1.53 4.14
N VAL A 822 -6.30 1.68 4.41
CA VAL A 822 -6.89 1.14 5.65
C VAL A 822 -7.31 -0.32 5.47
N GLN A 823 -7.94 -0.66 4.34
CA GLN A 823 -8.40 -2.03 4.08
C GLN A 823 -7.34 -2.87 3.35
N ASN A 824 -6.82 -2.35 2.25
CA ASN A 824 -5.94 -3.11 1.36
C ASN A 824 -4.47 -3.14 1.79
N SER A 825 -4.04 -2.26 2.70
CA SER A 825 -2.67 -2.22 3.20
C SER A 825 -2.57 -1.68 4.64
N PRO A 826 -3.19 -2.35 5.63
CA PRO A 826 -3.46 -1.80 6.96
C PRO A 826 -2.21 -1.45 7.81
N LEU A 827 -1.02 -1.90 7.41
CA LEU A 827 0.25 -1.53 8.05
C LEU A 827 1.02 -0.42 7.30
N CYS A 828 0.53 0.02 6.14
CA CYS A 828 1.05 1.18 5.45
C CYS A 828 0.54 2.46 6.15
N PRO A 829 1.43 3.31 6.66
CA PRO A 829 0.98 4.51 7.36
C PRO A 829 0.32 5.51 6.42
N ILE A 830 -0.76 6.13 6.90
CA ILE A 830 -1.45 7.23 6.21
C ILE A 830 -0.88 8.60 6.57
N ASN A 831 0.17 8.63 7.40
CA ASN A 831 0.72 9.86 7.98
C ASN A 831 1.42 10.76 6.96
N THR A 832 1.74 10.28 5.74
CA THR A 832 2.27 11.11 4.65
C THR A 832 1.76 10.60 3.30
N LEU A 833 0.64 11.16 2.83
CA LEU A 833 -0.06 10.79 1.60
C LEU A 833 -0.36 12.05 0.79
N MET A 834 -0.17 11.93 -0.51
CA MET A 834 -0.68 12.87 -1.50
C MET A 834 -2.15 12.51 -1.74
N THR A 835 -3.06 13.45 -1.48
CA THR A 835 -4.51 13.22 -1.53
C THR A 835 -5.27 14.21 -2.40
N HIS A 836 -4.60 15.19 -3.00
CA HIS A 836 -5.19 16.46 -3.43
C HIS A 836 -5.96 17.10 -2.28
N GLY A 837 -5.20 17.55 -1.28
CA GLY A 837 -5.72 18.02 0.00
C GLY A 837 -6.84 19.05 -0.14
N PHE A 838 -6.57 20.18 -0.77
CA PHE A 838 -7.52 21.28 -0.95
C PHE A 838 -7.53 21.76 -2.41
N ILE A 839 -8.69 21.65 -3.07
CA ILE A 839 -8.89 22.12 -4.44
C ILE A 839 -9.93 23.25 -4.47
N LEU A 840 -9.47 24.44 -4.84
CA LEU A 840 -10.31 25.62 -5.03
C LEU A 840 -9.85 26.39 -6.28
N SER A 841 -10.29 25.97 -7.46
CA SER A 841 -9.93 26.61 -8.72
C SER A 841 -11.13 26.82 -9.62
N LYS A 842 -10.98 27.73 -10.59
CA LYS A 842 -11.91 27.91 -11.71
C LYS A 842 -11.64 26.92 -12.87
N HIS A 843 -10.47 26.29 -12.87
CA HIS A 843 -9.98 25.46 -13.99
C HIS A 843 -9.98 23.97 -13.64
N GLY A 844 -9.96 23.11 -14.67
CA GLY A 844 -9.91 21.66 -14.49
C GLY A 844 -11.17 21.01 -13.91
N GLN A 845 -11.02 19.73 -13.54
CA GLN A 845 -12.06 18.97 -12.82
C GLN A 845 -12.00 19.33 -11.33
N VAL A 846 -12.97 20.13 -10.89
CA VAL A 846 -13.08 20.72 -9.55
C VAL A 846 -14.55 20.79 -9.14
N SER A 847 -14.81 20.88 -7.85
CA SER A 847 -16.16 21.18 -7.34
C SER A 847 -16.64 22.54 -7.86
N LYS A 848 -17.90 22.58 -8.32
CA LYS A 848 -18.61 23.79 -8.75
C LYS A 848 -19.34 24.46 -7.59
N THR A 849 -19.49 23.77 -6.46
CA THR A 849 -19.98 24.38 -5.22
C THR A 849 -18.89 25.26 -4.61
N MET A 850 -19.11 26.58 -4.63
CA MET A 850 -18.17 27.60 -4.12
C MET A 850 -18.68 28.28 -2.84
N ASN A 851 -19.55 27.62 -2.07
CA ASN A 851 -20.03 28.17 -0.81
C ASN A 851 -18.93 28.09 0.27
N TYR A 852 -18.83 29.14 1.10
CA TYR A 852 -17.79 29.23 2.12
C TYR A 852 -17.80 28.07 3.13
N PRO A 853 -18.94 27.61 3.68
CA PRO A 853 -18.94 26.50 4.64
C PRO A 853 -18.35 25.19 4.11
N GLY A 854 -18.67 24.79 2.88
CA GLY A 854 -18.13 23.57 2.26
C GLY A 854 -16.64 23.69 1.98
N ILE A 855 -16.18 24.85 1.49
CA ILE A 855 -14.76 25.12 1.27
C ILE A 855 -13.99 25.04 2.59
N LEU A 856 -14.51 25.63 3.66
CA LEU A 856 -13.88 25.57 4.98
C LEU A 856 -13.81 24.13 5.51
N ARG A 857 -14.84 23.31 5.28
CA ARG A 857 -14.81 21.88 5.66
C ARG A 857 -13.76 21.10 4.89
N GLU A 858 -13.64 21.30 3.58
CA GLU A 858 -12.60 20.66 2.77
C GLU A 858 -11.20 21.03 3.27
N LEU A 859 -10.95 22.33 3.46
CA LEU A 859 -9.70 22.86 3.98
C LEU A 859 -9.35 22.23 5.34
N ARG A 860 -10.32 22.16 6.25
CA ARG A 860 -10.14 21.52 7.56
C ARG A 860 -9.82 20.04 7.44
N CYS A 861 -10.53 19.28 6.60
CA CYS A 861 -10.21 17.87 6.38
C CYS A 861 -8.82 17.68 5.78
N ALA A 862 -8.38 18.57 4.89
CA ALA A 862 -7.06 18.52 4.26
C ALA A 862 -5.90 18.58 5.27
N PHE A 863 -6.10 19.28 6.39
CA PHE A 863 -5.12 19.34 7.49
C PHE A 863 -5.40 18.30 8.57
N ALA A 864 -6.67 18.10 8.95
CA ALA A 864 -7.07 17.23 10.05
C ALA A 864 -6.87 15.74 9.79
N CYS A 865 -6.69 15.34 8.52
CA CYS A 865 -6.22 14.00 8.17
C CYS A 865 -4.77 13.73 8.64
N GLY A 866 -4.09 14.74 9.17
CA GLY A 866 -2.78 14.65 9.83
C GLY A 866 -1.62 14.32 8.90
N SER A 867 -1.87 14.31 7.60
CA SER A 867 -0.84 14.00 6.63
C SER A 867 0.27 15.05 6.65
N GLY A 868 1.53 14.61 6.58
CA GLY A 868 2.68 15.49 6.45
C GLY A 868 2.59 16.30 5.15
N MET A 869 2.09 15.70 4.07
CA MET A 869 1.85 16.38 2.81
C MET A 869 0.47 17.03 2.79
N VAL A 870 0.41 18.35 2.60
CA VAL A 870 -0.86 19.07 2.36
C VAL A 870 -0.74 19.87 1.08
N GLU A 871 -1.42 19.41 0.04
CA GLU A 871 -1.44 20.11 -1.25
C GLU A 871 -2.53 21.17 -1.29
N LEU A 872 -2.13 22.37 -1.68
CA LEU A 872 -2.98 23.54 -1.79
C LEU A 872 -3.06 23.91 -3.28
N TYR A 873 -4.11 23.42 -3.95
CA TYR A 873 -4.45 23.72 -5.34
C TYR A 873 -5.53 24.81 -5.36
N ASN A 874 -5.16 26.05 -5.04
CA ASN A 874 -6.13 27.13 -4.89
C ASN A 874 -5.78 28.40 -5.66
N ASP A 875 -6.78 28.94 -6.37
CA ASP A 875 -6.66 30.22 -7.04
C ASP A 875 -6.65 31.36 -6.00
N TYR A 876 -5.65 32.24 -6.04
CA TYR A 876 -5.59 33.36 -5.07
C TYR A 876 -6.80 34.29 -5.23
N GLU A 877 -7.35 34.42 -6.43
CA GLU A 877 -8.52 35.25 -6.69
C GLU A 877 -9.77 34.74 -5.95
N LEU A 878 -9.99 33.43 -5.95
CA LEU A 878 -11.12 32.82 -5.24
C LEU A 878 -10.94 32.95 -3.73
N MET A 879 -9.71 32.72 -3.24
CA MET A 879 -9.36 32.95 -1.83
C MET A 879 -9.61 34.40 -1.41
N ASN A 880 -9.35 35.38 -2.30
CA ASN A 880 -9.58 36.80 -2.05
C ASN A 880 -11.07 37.18 -2.06
N SER A 881 -11.86 36.62 -2.98
CA SER A 881 -13.26 37.04 -3.19
C SER A 881 -14.25 36.36 -2.27
N ILE A 882 -14.08 35.06 -2.01
CA ILE A 882 -15.06 34.27 -1.26
C ILE A 882 -15.06 34.71 0.20
N ASN A 883 -16.26 35.06 0.69
CA ASN A 883 -16.48 35.55 2.05
C ASN A 883 -15.54 36.71 2.43
N GLY A 884 -15.26 37.61 1.48
CA GLY A 884 -14.43 38.80 1.70
C GLY A 884 -12.96 38.50 2.04
N GLY A 885 -12.42 37.36 1.57
CA GLY A 885 -11.02 37.00 1.80
C GLY A 885 -10.78 36.17 3.06
N ARG A 886 -11.85 35.76 3.77
CA ARG A 886 -11.77 35.06 5.05
C ARG A 886 -11.00 33.74 4.99
N LEU A 887 -11.02 33.05 3.85
CA LEU A 887 -10.33 31.76 3.66
C LEU A 887 -8.82 31.83 3.95
N TRP A 888 -8.17 32.98 3.75
CA TRP A 888 -6.76 33.17 4.12
C TRP A 888 -6.52 33.08 5.63
N ALA A 889 -7.44 33.60 6.44
CA ALA A 889 -7.38 33.49 7.90
C ALA A 889 -7.59 32.03 8.33
N ASP A 890 -8.53 31.33 7.68
CA ASP A 890 -8.83 29.93 8.00
C ASP A 890 -7.64 29.01 7.63
N LEU A 891 -6.97 29.27 6.49
CA LEU A 891 -5.73 28.59 6.13
C LEU A 891 -4.62 28.86 7.15
N ALA A 892 -4.47 30.11 7.59
CA ALA A 892 -3.53 30.48 8.67
C ALA A 892 -3.81 29.70 9.97
N GLU A 893 -5.07 29.53 10.36
CA GLU A 893 -5.45 28.72 11.53
C GLU A 893 -5.08 27.23 11.34
N CYS A 894 -5.35 26.66 10.16
CA CYS A 894 -4.99 25.27 9.85
C CYS A 894 -3.47 25.04 9.88
N LEU A 895 -2.68 25.98 9.33
CA LEU A 895 -1.21 25.92 9.37
C LEU A 895 -0.69 25.95 10.81
N ARG A 896 -1.25 26.81 11.67
CA ARG A 896 -0.91 26.82 13.11
C ARG A 896 -1.28 25.52 13.80
N TRP A 897 -2.47 24.99 13.52
CA TRP A 897 -2.94 23.74 14.13
C TRP A 897 -2.01 22.57 13.79
N GLN A 898 -1.61 22.42 12.52
CA GLN A 898 -0.71 21.35 12.09
C GLN A 898 0.66 21.48 12.78
N ARG A 899 1.23 22.69 12.82
CA ARG A 899 2.51 22.92 13.52
C ARG A 899 2.41 22.68 15.02
N ALA A 900 1.33 23.09 15.67
CA ALA A 900 1.11 22.85 17.09
C ALA A 900 0.98 21.35 17.40
N ASN A 901 0.48 20.54 16.47
CA ASN A 901 0.28 19.10 16.61
C ASN A 901 1.38 18.23 15.98
N ALA A 902 2.46 18.83 15.46
CA ALA A 902 3.53 18.13 14.75
C ALA A 902 4.17 16.98 15.55
N GLU A 903 4.15 17.04 16.88
CA GLU A 903 4.68 16.00 17.77
C GLU A 903 3.82 14.73 17.88
N VAL A 904 2.52 14.81 17.54
CA VAL A 904 1.57 13.69 17.68
C VAL A 904 1.04 13.18 16.34
N LEU A 905 0.97 14.04 15.31
CA LEU A 905 0.55 13.67 13.96
C LEU A 905 1.35 12.53 13.29
N PRO A 906 2.60 12.20 13.67
CA PRO A 906 3.25 10.98 13.19
C PRO A 906 2.46 9.69 13.47
N ASP A 907 1.65 9.63 14.55
CA ASP A 907 0.79 8.49 14.90
C ASP A 907 -0.57 8.48 14.17
N ILE A 908 -0.87 9.47 13.33
CA ILE A 908 -2.21 9.62 12.73
C ILE A 908 -2.68 8.34 12.03
N HIS A 909 -3.90 7.92 12.35
CA HIS A 909 -4.56 6.72 11.85
C HIS A 909 -6.05 6.95 11.64
N TRP A 910 -6.69 6.02 10.96
CA TRP A 910 -8.12 6.07 10.64
C TRP A 910 -9.00 5.68 11.82
N VAL A 911 -10.15 6.32 11.97
CA VAL A 911 -11.19 5.94 12.94
C VAL A 911 -12.58 5.93 12.29
N GLY A 912 -13.46 5.05 12.75
CA GLY A 912 -14.83 4.92 12.23
C GLY A 912 -14.92 4.08 10.95
N GLY A 913 -15.97 4.29 10.17
CA GLY A 913 -16.33 3.43 9.04
C GLY A 913 -15.74 3.86 7.69
N SER A 914 -16.18 3.18 6.63
CA SER A 914 -15.94 3.64 5.25
C SER A 914 -16.69 4.95 4.99
N PRO A 915 -16.07 5.98 4.37
CA PRO A 915 -16.76 7.21 4.01
C PRO A 915 -17.98 6.97 3.11
N TRP A 916 -17.92 5.93 2.27
CA TRP A 916 -19.02 5.46 1.45
C TRP A 916 -18.89 3.95 1.20
N ASP A 917 -19.89 3.16 1.60
CA ASP A 917 -19.89 1.69 1.44
C ASP A 917 -20.62 1.20 0.18
N GLY A 918 -21.15 2.12 -0.63
CA GLY A 918 -21.93 1.82 -1.83
C GLY A 918 -23.37 2.32 -1.72
N SER A 919 -23.93 2.34 -0.51
CA SER A 919 -25.32 2.76 -0.24
C SER A 919 -25.43 3.82 0.84
N LYS A 920 -24.47 3.87 1.75
CA LYS A 920 -24.53 4.68 2.95
C LYS A 920 -23.24 5.46 3.20
N ALA A 921 -23.46 6.71 3.60
CA ALA A 921 -22.47 7.58 4.19
C ALA A 921 -22.32 7.22 5.69
N ASN A 922 -21.12 6.83 6.13
CA ASN A 922 -20.86 6.49 7.53
C ASN A 922 -19.96 7.55 8.20
N VAL A 923 -20.07 7.69 9.53
CA VAL A 923 -19.15 8.51 10.31
C VAL A 923 -17.75 7.91 10.29
N TYR A 924 -16.76 8.74 10.01
CA TYR A 924 -15.34 8.36 9.98
C TYR A 924 -14.46 9.55 10.40
N GLY A 925 -13.16 9.35 10.52
CA GLY A 925 -12.20 10.44 10.68
C GLY A 925 -10.80 9.96 10.96
N TRP A 926 -10.05 10.77 11.71
CA TRP A 926 -8.63 10.54 11.99
C TRP A 926 -8.30 10.81 13.44
N ALA A 927 -7.37 10.02 13.98
CA ALA A 927 -6.97 10.08 15.37
C ALA A 927 -5.47 9.89 15.51
N SER A 928 -4.85 10.52 16.51
CA SER A 928 -3.43 10.32 16.84
C SER A 928 -3.23 10.42 18.35
N TRP A 929 -2.27 9.67 18.89
CA TRP A 929 -1.93 9.72 20.30
C TRP A 929 -0.47 9.31 20.55
N ASN A 930 0.25 10.08 21.38
CA ASN A 930 1.66 9.82 21.72
C ASN A 930 1.90 9.71 23.24
N GLY A 931 0.85 9.53 24.04
CA GLY A 931 0.95 9.48 25.51
C GLY A 931 0.73 10.80 26.21
N LYS A 932 1.09 11.93 25.58
CA LYS A 932 0.92 13.28 26.15
C LYS A 932 -0.14 14.09 25.42
N LYS A 933 -0.14 13.98 24.10
CA LYS A 933 -1.03 14.70 23.21
C LYS A 933 -1.86 13.71 22.40
N ALA A 934 -3.03 14.17 21.97
CA ALA A 934 -3.87 13.49 21.01
C ALA A 934 -4.46 14.48 19.99
N THR A 935 -4.87 13.97 18.84
CA THR A 935 -5.84 14.64 17.98
C THR A 935 -6.99 13.70 17.71
N PHE A 936 -8.22 14.22 17.67
CA PHE A 936 -9.41 13.43 17.37
C PHE A 936 -10.33 14.19 16.42
N THR A 937 -10.54 13.63 15.23
CA THR A 937 -11.36 14.21 14.18
C THR A 937 -12.46 13.23 13.80
N LEU A 938 -13.68 13.73 13.64
CA LEU A 938 -14.81 12.99 13.06
C LEU A 938 -15.53 13.83 12.02
N ARG A 939 -15.92 13.19 10.92
CA ARG A 939 -16.75 13.72 9.85
C ARG A 939 -18.02 12.89 9.69
N ASN A 940 -19.15 13.58 9.50
CA ASN A 940 -20.41 12.99 9.04
C ASN A 940 -20.67 13.43 7.59
N PRO A 941 -20.50 12.53 6.59
CA PRO A 941 -20.82 12.80 5.19
C PRO A 941 -22.31 12.74 4.83
N ALA A 942 -23.19 12.32 5.74
CA ALA A 942 -24.59 12.08 5.42
C ALA A 942 -25.41 13.38 5.37
N ASN A 943 -26.52 13.33 4.62
CA ASN A 943 -27.55 14.39 4.59
C ASN A 943 -28.36 14.49 5.89
N SER A 944 -28.16 13.58 6.84
CA SER A 944 -28.87 13.54 8.12
C SER A 944 -27.90 13.44 9.30
N PRO A 945 -28.32 13.87 10.50
CA PRO A 945 -27.54 13.64 11.70
C PRO A 945 -27.28 12.15 11.93
N GLN A 946 -26.07 11.80 12.38
CA GLN A 946 -25.67 10.43 12.69
C GLN A 946 -25.16 10.33 14.13
N THR A 947 -25.38 9.16 14.74
CA THR A 947 -24.82 8.82 16.04
C THR A 947 -23.61 7.90 15.86
N TYR A 948 -22.49 8.24 16.50
CA TYR A 948 -21.28 7.44 16.54
C TYR A 948 -20.96 7.05 17.98
N LYS A 949 -20.78 5.74 18.21
CA LYS A 949 -20.44 5.18 19.51
C LYS A 949 -19.02 4.66 19.53
N THR A 950 -18.24 5.02 20.55
CA THR A 950 -16.85 4.59 20.70
C THR A 950 -16.36 4.78 22.14
N THR A 951 -15.11 4.44 22.42
CA THR A 951 -14.37 4.90 23.60
C THR A 951 -13.12 5.65 23.12
N LEU A 952 -12.51 6.51 23.94
CA LEU A 952 -11.24 7.14 23.53
C LEU A 952 -10.12 6.10 23.41
N ARG A 953 -10.16 5.00 24.17
CA ARG A 953 -9.24 3.87 23.97
C ARG A 953 -9.33 3.31 22.56
N ALA A 954 -10.55 3.02 22.08
CA ALA A 954 -10.74 2.48 20.74
C ALA A 954 -10.37 3.51 19.66
N ALA A 955 -10.82 4.75 19.82
CA ALA A 955 -10.62 5.81 18.83
C ALA A 955 -9.16 6.27 18.68
N LEU A 956 -8.38 6.27 19.77
CA LEU A 956 -6.96 6.66 19.79
C LEU A 956 -6.01 5.44 19.79
N GLU A 957 -6.56 4.22 19.71
CA GLU A 957 -5.87 2.94 19.84
C GLU A 957 -4.99 2.82 21.10
N ILE A 958 -5.40 3.34 22.25
CA ILE A 958 -4.55 3.39 23.45
C ILE A 958 -4.25 1.96 23.95
N PRO A 959 -2.96 1.61 24.21
CA PRO A 959 -2.57 0.29 24.69
C PRO A 959 -3.36 -0.19 25.92
N THR A 960 -3.74 -1.46 25.92
CA THR A 960 -4.66 -2.06 26.91
C THR A 960 -4.12 -2.08 28.34
N TYR A 961 -2.82 -1.92 28.55
CA TYR A 961 -2.22 -1.84 29.89
C TYR A 961 -2.29 -0.43 30.50
N LEU A 962 -2.64 0.60 29.72
CA LEU A 962 -2.77 1.97 30.19
C LEU A 962 -4.16 2.24 30.74
N ARG A 963 -4.24 3.11 31.75
CA ARG A 963 -5.45 3.65 32.36
C ARG A 963 -5.27 5.16 32.49
N GLY A 964 -6.35 5.92 32.41
CA GLY A 964 -6.27 7.38 32.50
C GLY A 964 -7.45 8.08 31.85
N ALA A 965 -7.30 9.38 31.65
CA ALA A 965 -8.31 10.22 31.03
C ALA A 965 -7.65 11.23 30.07
N VAL A 966 -8.33 11.56 28.99
CA VAL A 966 -7.88 12.58 28.03
C VAL A 966 -8.84 13.75 28.06
N THR A 967 -8.30 14.97 28.12
CA THR A 967 -9.09 16.20 27.97
C THR A 967 -9.07 16.64 26.51
N LEU A 968 -10.24 16.72 25.87
CA LEU A 968 -10.40 17.19 24.49
C LEU A 968 -10.88 18.65 24.46
N ASN A 969 -10.20 19.48 23.67
CA ASN A 969 -10.52 20.88 23.42
C ASN A 969 -10.73 21.12 21.92
N LYS A 970 -11.60 22.05 21.54
CA LYS A 970 -11.81 22.37 20.12
C LYS A 970 -10.52 22.89 19.50
N ALA A 971 -10.18 22.35 18.33
CA ALA A 971 -9.04 22.83 17.55
C ALA A 971 -9.26 24.25 16.97
N PHE A 972 -10.52 24.61 16.68
CA PHE A 972 -10.88 25.89 16.08
C PHE A 972 -11.96 26.60 16.90
N ALA A 973 -11.75 27.89 17.20
CA ALA A 973 -12.63 28.65 18.09
C ALA A 973 -14.07 28.78 17.57
N ASN A 974 -14.25 28.85 16.26
CA ASN A 974 -15.58 28.92 15.61
C ASN A 974 -16.25 27.55 15.41
N GLN A 975 -15.64 26.45 15.86
CA GLN A 975 -16.26 25.13 15.81
C GLN A 975 -17.43 25.07 16.81
N PRO A 976 -18.63 24.61 16.42
CA PRO A 976 -19.74 24.41 17.36
C PRO A 976 -19.39 23.32 18.40
N ALA A 977 -20.10 23.29 19.53
CA ALA A 977 -19.95 22.18 20.47
C ALA A 977 -20.53 20.89 19.86
N LEU A 978 -19.91 19.74 20.10
CA LEU A 978 -20.43 18.44 19.68
C LEU A 978 -21.33 17.84 20.76
N LYS A 979 -22.55 17.48 20.39
CA LYS A 979 -23.48 16.83 21.32
C LYS A 979 -22.93 15.46 21.74
N GLY A 980 -22.82 15.26 23.05
CA GLY A 980 -22.31 14.02 23.65
C GLY A 980 -20.82 14.08 24.04
N LEU A 981 -20.14 15.22 23.82
CA LEU A 981 -18.76 15.42 24.22
C LEU A 981 -18.64 16.54 25.26
N ASN A 982 -18.08 16.23 26.44
CA ASN A 982 -17.80 17.20 27.50
C ASN A 982 -16.40 17.81 27.30
N GLU A 983 -16.32 18.80 26.40
CA GLU A 983 -15.09 19.51 26.06
C GLU A 983 -14.46 20.20 27.29
N GLY A 984 -13.13 20.28 27.33
CA GLY A 984 -12.37 20.94 28.41
C GLY A 984 -12.35 20.21 29.75
N THR A 985 -12.97 19.02 29.83
CA THR A 985 -12.92 18.16 31.03
C THR A 985 -12.21 16.84 30.74
N PRO A 986 -11.53 16.21 31.73
CA PRO A 986 -10.98 14.87 31.57
C PRO A 986 -12.07 13.83 31.28
N ILE A 987 -11.89 13.05 30.21
CA ILE A 987 -12.77 11.94 29.82
C ILE A 987 -12.01 10.64 30.05
N ASP A 988 -12.53 9.75 30.90
CA ASP A 988 -11.97 8.41 31.09
C ASP A 988 -11.88 7.69 29.74
N ILE A 989 -10.70 7.13 29.43
CA ILE A 989 -10.43 6.52 28.14
C ILE A 989 -11.32 5.30 27.84
N ASP A 990 -11.85 4.65 28.88
CA ASP A 990 -12.73 3.48 28.79
C ASP A 990 -14.24 3.84 28.83
N ALA A 991 -14.59 5.09 29.08
CA ALA A 991 -15.99 5.53 29.08
C ALA A 991 -16.59 5.48 27.65
N GLU A 992 -17.80 4.92 27.53
CA GLU A 992 -18.56 4.96 26.27
C GLU A 992 -18.94 6.41 25.93
N LEU A 993 -18.56 6.84 24.74
CA LEU A 993 -18.97 8.09 24.14
C LEU A 993 -20.08 7.81 23.12
N THR A 994 -21.20 8.51 23.27
CA THR A 994 -22.27 8.55 22.25
C THR A 994 -22.33 9.96 21.67
N LEU A 995 -21.78 10.13 20.48
CA LEU A 995 -21.62 11.42 19.82
C LEU A 995 -22.68 11.58 18.72
N THR A 996 -23.37 12.72 18.68
CA THR A 996 -24.34 13.02 17.61
C THR A 996 -23.80 14.12 16.71
N LEU A 997 -23.43 13.75 15.48
CA LEU A 997 -22.90 14.64 14.46
C LEU A 997 -24.03 15.14 13.56
N PRO A 998 -24.24 16.45 13.38
CA PRO A 998 -25.14 16.98 12.36
C PRO A 998 -24.71 16.57 10.94
N ALA A 999 -25.62 16.69 9.98
CA ALA A 999 -25.34 16.45 8.56
C ALA A 999 -24.19 17.34 8.05
N HIS A 1000 -23.32 16.79 7.20
CA HIS A 1000 -22.22 17.53 6.55
C HIS A 1000 -21.35 18.32 7.52
N THR A 1001 -20.83 17.66 8.55
CA THR A 1001 -19.99 18.28 9.58
C THR A 1001 -18.63 17.60 9.70
N VAL A 1002 -17.64 18.37 10.13
CA VAL A 1002 -16.35 17.89 10.61
C VAL A 1002 -16.06 18.55 11.96
N TYR A 1003 -15.65 17.76 12.94
CA TYR A 1003 -15.24 18.21 14.26
C TYR A 1003 -13.82 17.77 14.54
N ILE A 1004 -12.98 18.69 14.99
CA ILE A 1004 -11.55 18.48 15.21
C ILE A 1004 -11.22 18.90 16.64
N TYR A 1005 -10.53 18.03 17.36
CA TYR A 1005 -10.19 18.19 18.76
C TYR A 1005 -8.70 17.99 19.00
N ASP A 1006 -8.13 18.86 19.83
CA ASP A 1006 -6.81 18.70 20.43
C ASP A 1006 -6.98 18.05 21.81
N GLY A 1007 -6.27 16.96 22.04
CA GLY A 1007 -6.28 16.21 23.28
C GLY A 1007 -5.01 16.41 24.08
N THR A 1008 -5.15 16.51 25.40
CA THR A 1008 -4.03 16.47 26.35
C THR A 1008 -4.33 15.46 27.43
N ASP A 1009 -3.35 14.62 27.75
CA ASP A 1009 -3.39 13.75 28.93
C ASP A 1009 -2.71 14.48 30.10
N ALA A 1010 -3.46 14.71 31.19
CA ALA A 1010 -2.98 15.45 32.36
C ALA A 1010 -2.03 14.61 33.24
N THR A 1011 -2.08 13.29 33.09
CA THR A 1011 -1.21 12.33 33.78
C THR A 1011 -0.36 11.68 32.71
N SER A 1012 0.94 11.97 32.59
CA SER A 1012 1.82 11.23 31.67
C SER A 1012 1.68 9.73 31.99
N PRO A 1013 0.94 8.91 31.20
CA PRO A 1013 0.71 7.50 31.53
C PRO A 1013 1.98 6.69 31.24
N THR A 1014 2.95 7.33 30.60
CA THR A 1014 4.12 6.71 30.03
C THR A 1014 5.21 6.59 31.09
N GLY A 1015 5.18 5.49 31.84
CA GLY A 1015 6.43 4.80 32.24
C GLY A 1015 7.28 4.35 31.04
N ILE A 1016 6.83 4.65 29.81
CA ILE A 1016 7.52 4.50 28.54
C ILE A 1016 8.57 5.62 28.41
N ALA A 1017 9.67 5.50 29.17
CA ALA A 1017 10.86 6.29 28.90
C ALA A 1017 11.60 5.63 27.72
N ASP A 1018 11.53 6.24 26.54
CA ASP A 1018 12.37 5.83 25.41
C ASP A 1018 13.84 6.10 25.73
N THR A 1019 14.74 5.40 25.04
CA THR A 1019 16.17 5.70 25.13
C THR A 1019 16.39 7.10 24.57
N PRO A 1020 16.89 8.08 25.35
CA PRO A 1020 17.03 9.44 24.85
C PRO A 1020 17.99 9.47 23.66
N ALA A 1021 17.56 10.05 22.55
CA ALA A 1021 18.44 10.34 21.42
C ALA A 1021 19.61 11.22 21.86
N ALA A 1022 20.75 11.15 21.16
CA ALA A 1022 21.86 12.04 21.45
C ALA A 1022 21.40 13.51 21.32
N GLY A 1023 21.73 14.34 22.33
CA GLY A 1023 21.30 15.73 22.41
C GLY A 1023 21.67 16.56 21.18
N THR A 1024 20.91 17.61 20.91
CA THR A 1024 21.11 18.52 19.76
C THR A 1024 22.55 19.04 19.72
N PRO A 1025 23.20 19.09 18.53
CA PRO A 1025 24.48 19.78 18.41
C PRO A 1025 24.31 21.23 18.89
N ARG A 1026 25.10 21.67 19.87
CA ARG A 1026 25.24 23.09 20.17
C ARG A 1026 25.75 23.76 18.89
N ASN A 1027 25.01 24.73 18.36
CA ASN A 1027 25.21 25.49 17.11
C ASN A 1027 24.50 24.98 15.84
N ALA A 1028 23.35 24.32 15.93
CA ALA A 1028 22.55 23.97 14.76
C ALA A 1028 21.60 25.10 14.34
N TYR A 1029 21.62 25.46 13.04
CA TYR A 1029 20.69 26.39 12.42
C TYR A 1029 19.56 25.59 11.75
N HIS A 1030 18.32 26.04 11.86
CA HIS A 1030 17.19 25.49 11.11
C HIS A 1030 16.36 26.64 10.52
N ASP A 1031 15.62 26.41 9.45
CA ASP A 1031 14.56 27.33 9.08
C ASP A 1031 13.32 27.14 9.96
N LEU A 1032 12.32 28.00 9.76
CA LEU A 1032 11.06 27.95 10.52
C LEU A 1032 10.24 26.67 10.27
N ALA A 1033 10.56 25.92 9.22
CA ALA A 1033 9.98 24.62 8.93
C ALA A 1033 10.74 23.46 9.61
N GLY A 1034 11.74 23.76 10.44
CA GLY A 1034 12.54 22.76 11.14
C GLY A 1034 13.59 22.07 10.27
N ARG A 1035 13.82 22.55 9.04
CA ARG A 1035 14.86 22.03 8.15
C ARG A 1035 16.22 22.57 8.56
N ARG A 1036 17.24 21.71 8.61
CA ARG A 1036 18.59 22.09 9.01
C ARG A 1036 19.25 23.00 7.96
N LEU A 1037 19.91 24.05 8.41
CA LEU A 1037 20.70 24.97 7.60
C LEU A 1037 22.20 24.76 7.91
N ALA A 1038 23.03 24.79 6.88
CA ALA A 1038 24.49 24.68 7.04
C ALA A 1038 25.11 25.90 7.74
N ALA A 1039 24.48 27.06 7.62
CA ALA A 1039 24.89 28.34 8.18
C ALA A 1039 23.64 29.21 8.44
N PRO A 1040 23.72 30.26 9.28
CA PRO A 1040 22.61 31.19 9.43
C PRO A 1040 22.37 31.93 8.09
N PRO A 1041 21.12 32.13 7.68
CA PRO A 1041 20.80 32.81 6.43
C PRO A 1041 21.31 34.27 6.45
N ALA A 1042 21.61 34.81 5.27
CA ALA A 1042 22.12 36.17 5.11
C ALA A 1042 21.10 37.25 5.53
N SER A 1043 19.81 36.93 5.46
CA SER A 1043 18.68 37.75 5.92
C SER A 1043 17.48 36.85 6.24
N GLY A 1044 16.59 37.31 7.12
CA GLY A 1044 15.34 36.63 7.44
C GLY A 1044 15.34 35.91 8.78
N VAL A 1045 14.35 35.02 8.97
CA VAL A 1045 14.10 34.35 10.25
C VAL A 1045 14.58 32.91 10.20
N TYR A 1046 15.31 32.49 11.23
CA TYR A 1046 15.79 31.12 11.39
C TYR A 1046 15.72 30.69 12.86
N LEU A 1047 15.92 29.41 13.14
CA LEU A 1047 16.09 28.86 14.47
C LEU A 1047 17.58 28.58 14.70
N HIS A 1048 18.15 29.06 15.81
CA HIS A 1048 19.47 28.67 16.28
C HIS A 1048 19.32 28.00 17.64
N ASN A 1049 19.72 26.73 17.74
CA ASN A 1049 19.52 25.93 18.95
C ASN A 1049 18.08 25.98 19.48
N GLY A 1050 17.10 25.91 18.57
CA GLY A 1050 15.67 25.96 18.89
C GLY A 1050 15.12 27.35 19.21
N GLN A 1051 15.94 28.40 19.21
CA GLN A 1051 15.49 29.78 19.41
C GLN A 1051 15.37 30.55 18.11
N LYS A 1052 14.25 31.23 17.92
CA LYS A 1052 14.03 32.14 16.78
C LYS A 1052 15.08 33.25 16.80
N GLN A 1053 15.80 33.37 15.69
CA GLN A 1053 16.77 34.41 15.39
C GLN A 1053 16.28 35.18 14.17
N VAL A 1054 16.59 36.47 14.12
CA VAL A 1054 16.27 37.36 13.00
C VAL A 1054 17.56 38.01 12.55
N ARG A 1055 17.85 37.96 11.26
CA ARG A 1055 18.99 38.62 10.63
C ARG A 1055 18.55 39.64 9.60
#